data_AF-A0A1H7F3Y7-F1
#
_entry.id   AF-A0A1H7F3Y7-F1
#
_cell.length_a   1.000
_cell.length_b   1.000
_cell.length_c   1.000
_cell.angle_alpha   90.00
_cell.angle_beta   90.00
_cell.angle_gamma   90.00
#
_symmetry.space_group_name_H-M   'P 1'
#
loop_
_entity.id
_entity.type
_entity.pdbx_description
1 polymer ?
#
loop_
_entity_poly.entity_id
_entity_poly.type
_entity_poly.pdbx_seq_one_letter_code
_entity_poly.pdbx_strand_id
1 'polypeptide(L)'
;MSGKLFDENKFAAVARRAVAEGVVLLKNDGDVLPLQKGTTISLFGRSQYNYYKSGTGSGGMVNTKYVIGVKEALEADDRYNLNQDLKAIYDEWIKENPFDAGIGWASEPWFQKEMVITPEIAKAAAAKSDVAIVLIGRTAGEDQDNSATAGSYLLTEDEHTMMKNVTEAFEKTIVLLNVGNIIDMKWVEKYNPSAVAYIWQGGQEGGNGVLDVLSGDVNPAGRLSDTIAYDIDDYPSTANFGKKKRNIQQEDIYVGYRYFETFAKDKVLYPFGFGLSYTSFDIKCCSLEFDITNGATVVATVTNTGSRKGQQVVQLYLEKPQGKLGNPSRVLVGFEKTKEIEPGETVECEIHVPAYYMSCYDDSGVTGHKSAYVLEQGTYTFYVGGDVRAEESASADISETVVVEQKSELMAPPIEFTRVKPEINADGTFSVVYEPVPTATKSSVEHRQEELPAEITQTGDKGYKLVDVAKGRVSMEDFIAQFSDDDLVAIVRGEGMSSPKVTPGTGGAFGGVTDSLLGYGIPVACCTDGPSGIRMDSGKKAFAMPNGTLLASTWNLELMEELYQWEGLELRKNKVDVLLGPGMNLHRNPLNGRNFEYFSEDPFLTGKCAAYQLKGMHKYHITGTIKHFALNTQETSRHYAEHVASERAIRELYLKGYEIAVKEAGAHAVMTTYGPVNGRYTSSNFDLVTKILRDEWGFEGIVMTDWWAKGGNVGAGDGADMADIVAAQNDLYMVTTSAADNTNNDNSLEGLANGTVTRADYQRCAANICRFIISKPVFFRLINENNEIDNQLLDEADEEELSYDNMIDCNFKESSVFAIDPSEIRTGRDSANMLSVAIKERGDYRLTMTVRAKNLSALAQIPLTVFRDRDIVKTITLTGEDREWQTVSVDFADCFASFYIKLYFAQNGMEIKDVNVEFVCSKEQEIHDMLARLGED
;
A
#
# COMPACT_ATOMS: atom_id res chain seq x y z
N MET A 1 -10.83 26.48 -16.67
CA MET A 1 -10.78 25.10 -16.14
C MET A 1 -11.65 24.24 -17.01
N SER A 2 -11.23 23.01 -17.31
CA SER A 2 -12.03 22.09 -18.10
C SER A 2 -13.31 21.74 -17.32
N GLY A 3 -14.45 21.63 -18.00
CA GLY A 3 -15.70 21.18 -17.36
C GLY A 3 -15.79 19.67 -17.18
N LYS A 4 -14.64 18.96 -17.22
CA LYS A 4 -14.55 17.50 -17.13
C LYS A 4 -14.82 17.02 -15.69
N LEU A 5 -15.37 15.81 -15.57
CA LEU A 5 -15.55 15.14 -14.29
C LEU A 5 -14.19 14.74 -13.69
N PHE A 6 -13.31 14.14 -14.50
CA PHE A 6 -11.96 13.81 -14.10
C PHE A 6 -10.97 14.86 -14.63
N ASP A 7 -10.39 15.67 -13.73
CA ASP A 7 -9.40 16.70 -14.06
C ASP A 7 -8.07 16.38 -13.39
N GLU A 8 -7.14 15.83 -14.17
CA GLU A 8 -5.81 15.41 -13.72
C GLU A 8 -5.01 16.57 -13.07
N ASN A 9 -5.24 17.83 -13.47
CA ASN A 9 -4.55 18.97 -12.84
C ASN A 9 -5.06 19.23 -11.41
N LYS A 10 -6.34 18.97 -11.15
CA LYS A 10 -6.89 19.08 -9.80
C LYS A 10 -6.39 17.93 -8.93
N PHE A 11 -6.34 16.72 -9.47
CA PHE A 11 -5.73 15.59 -8.77
C PHE A 11 -4.26 15.88 -8.44
N ALA A 12 -3.49 16.38 -9.41
CA ALA A 12 -2.11 16.83 -9.20
C ALA A 12 -1.97 17.90 -8.12
N ALA A 13 -2.86 18.90 -8.10
CA ALA A 13 -2.84 19.94 -7.07
C ALA A 13 -3.11 19.38 -5.66
N VAL A 14 -4.04 18.43 -5.51
CA VAL A 14 -4.33 17.78 -4.22
C VAL A 14 -3.15 16.91 -3.79
N ALA A 15 -2.55 16.15 -4.71
CA ALA A 15 -1.37 15.33 -4.43
C ALA A 15 -0.15 16.19 -4.03
N ARG A 16 0.10 17.31 -4.72
CA ARG A 16 1.14 18.29 -4.37
C ARG A 16 0.94 18.85 -2.96
N ARG A 17 -0.30 19.18 -2.59
CA ARG A 17 -0.63 19.62 -1.23
C ARG A 17 -0.39 18.52 -0.20
N ALA A 18 -0.75 17.27 -0.50
CA ALA A 18 -0.46 16.13 0.37
C ALA A 18 1.05 15.94 0.60
N VAL A 19 1.87 16.12 -0.44
CA VAL A 19 3.34 16.14 -0.30
C VAL A 19 3.78 17.26 0.63
N ALA A 20 3.37 18.51 0.38
CA ALA A 20 3.78 19.65 1.19
C ALA A 20 3.38 19.51 2.67
N GLU A 21 2.17 19.03 2.94
CA GLU A 21 1.67 18.79 4.29
C GLU A 21 2.30 17.55 4.97
N GLY A 22 2.87 16.62 4.20
CA GLY A 22 3.54 15.42 4.68
C GLY A 22 5.04 15.58 4.92
N VAL A 23 5.65 16.69 4.47
CA VAL A 23 7.05 17.01 4.79
C VAL A 23 7.20 17.22 6.29
N VAL A 24 8.09 16.44 6.92
CA VAL A 24 8.39 16.53 8.35
C VAL A 24 9.73 17.22 8.57
N LEU A 25 9.68 18.49 8.98
CA LEU A 25 10.86 19.28 9.32
C LEU A 25 11.33 18.89 10.73
N LEU A 26 12.57 18.40 10.86
CA LEU A 26 13.13 17.94 12.14
C LEU A 26 14.10 18.93 12.78
N LYS A 27 14.73 19.78 11.96
CA LYS A 27 15.70 20.78 12.38
C LYS A 27 15.66 21.98 11.44
N ASN A 28 15.81 23.21 11.97
CA ASN A 28 15.88 24.44 11.18
C ASN A 28 16.60 25.57 11.96
N ASP A 29 17.91 25.48 12.07
CA ASP A 29 18.74 26.45 12.79
C ASP A 29 18.90 27.75 12.00
N GLY A 30 18.80 28.88 12.71
CA GLY A 30 19.04 30.21 12.13
C GLY A 30 18.04 30.60 11.04
N ASP A 31 16.86 29.98 11.04
CA ASP A 31 15.80 30.18 10.03
C ASP A 31 16.33 30.03 8.60
N VAL A 32 17.18 29.02 8.36
CA VAL A 32 17.73 28.74 7.02
C VAL A 32 16.62 28.42 6.01
N LEU A 33 15.55 27.80 6.47
CA LEU A 33 14.29 27.66 5.76
C LEU A 33 13.21 28.58 6.36
N PRO A 34 12.32 29.18 5.53
CA PRO A 34 12.24 29.00 4.07
C PRO A 34 13.33 29.77 3.30
N LEU A 35 13.68 29.25 2.13
CA LEU A 35 14.64 29.84 1.20
C LEU A 35 14.19 31.22 0.71
N GLN A 36 15.13 32.16 0.67
CA GLN A 36 14.87 33.52 0.22
C GLN A 36 14.93 33.61 -1.31
N LYS A 37 14.09 34.47 -1.90
CA LYS A 37 14.14 34.75 -3.34
C LYS A 37 15.53 35.29 -3.72
N GLY A 38 16.09 34.77 -4.82
CA GLY A 38 17.40 35.10 -5.34
C GLY A 38 18.54 34.23 -4.78
N THR A 39 18.25 33.37 -3.79
CA THR A 39 19.23 32.43 -3.24
C THR A 39 19.83 31.55 -4.33
N THR A 40 21.16 31.43 -4.32
CA THR A 40 21.91 30.52 -5.18
C THR A 40 22.18 29.21 -4.43
N ILE A 41 21.74 28.11 -5.03
CA ILE A 41 21.70 26.78 -4.41
C ILE A 41 22.73 25.88 -5.09
N SER A 42 23.55 25.22 -4.29
CA SER A 42 24.30 24.04 -4.70
C SER A 42 23.55 22.78 -4.29
N LEU A 43 23.03 22.03 -5.27
CA LEU A 43 22.28 20.80 -5.06
C LEU A 43 23.23 19.59 -5.14
N PHE A 44 23.36 18.87 -4.03
CA PHE A 44 24.19 17.68 -3.87
C PHE A 44 23.33 16.42 -3.69
N GLY A 45 23.97 15.27 -3.92
CA GLY A 45 23.35 13.96 -3.90
C GLY A 45 22.86 13.54 -5.28
N ARG A 46 23.20 12.33 -5.72
CA ARG A 46 22.82 11.83 -7.06
C ARG A 46 21.33 11.55 -7.21
N SER A 47 20.61 11.41 -6.10
CA SER A 47 19.16 11.19 -6.06
C SER A 47 18.38 12.37 -6.64
N GLN A 48 19.00 13.55 -6.78
CA GLN A 48 18.41 14.69 -7.50
C GLN A 48 18.09 14.39 -8.98
N TYR A 49 18.74 13.40 -9.60
CA TYR A 49 18.49 12.98 -10.99
C TYR A 49 17.51 11.82 -11.12
N ASN A 50 17.33 11.06 -10.04
CA ASN A 50 16.44 9.89 -10.00
C ASN A 50 15.70 9.93 -8.66
N TYR A 51 14.77 10.88 -8.56
CA TYR A 51 13.91 11.03 -7.40
C TYR A 51 13.09 9.75 -7.18
N TYR A 52 13.15 9.21 -5.96
CA TYR A 52 12.32 8.09 -5.58
C TYR A 52 10.89 8.57 -5.37
N LYS A 53 10.03 8.31 -6.36
CA LYS A 53 8.59 8.62 -6.29
C LYS A 53 7.80 7.66 -5.39
N SER A 54 8.32 6.44 -5.20
CA SER A 54 7.66 5.33 -4.50
C SER A 54 8.70 4.31 -4.01
N GLY A 55 8.26 3.30 -3.26
CA GLY A 55 8.98 2.05 -3.06
C GLY A 55 9.07 1.22 -4.35
N THR A 56 9.63 0.01 -4.26
CA THR A 56 9.65 -1.00 -5.32
C THR A 56 8.55 -2.04 -5.12
N GLY A 57 8.35 -2.93 -6.10
CA GLY A 57 7.30 -3.95 -6.04
C GLY A 57 5.93 -3.43 -6.44
N SER A 58 4.87 -4.14 -6.05
CA SER A 58 3.49 -3.90 -6.50
C SER A 58 3.02 -2.47 -6.26
N GLY A 59 3.29 -1.93 -5.06
CA GLY A 59 2.99 -0.55 -4.67
C GLY A 59 3.89 0.54 -5.28
N GLY A 60 4.81 0.19 -6.20
CA GLY A 60 5.74 1.13 -6.85
C GLY A 60 5.70 1.15 -8.38
N MET A 61 4.88 0.29 -8.99
CA MET A 61 4.86 0.04 -10.43
C MET A 61 3.84 0.89 -11.21
N VAL A 62 3.37 2.00 -10.64
CA VAL A 62 2.48 2.94 -11.32
C VAL A 62 3.20 3.56 -12.53
N ASN A 63 2.64 3.33 -13.72
CA ASN A 63 3.11 3.94 -14.95
C ASN A 63 2.57 5.37 -15.02
N THR A 64 3.39 6.37 -14.71
CA THR A 64 2.97 7.78 -14.78
C THR A 64 3.46 8.47 -16.06
N LYS A 65 2.86 9.63 -16.38
CA LYS A 65 3.22 10.49 -17.52
C LYS A 65 4.53 11.27 -17.28
N TYR A 66 4.78 11.64 -16.03
CA TYR A 66 5.96 12.41 -15.63
C TYR A 66 6.27 12.19 -14.15
N VAL A 67 7.47 12.60 -13.72
CA VAL A 67 7.84 12.73 -12.31
C VAL A 67 8.62 14.01 -12.19
N ILE A 68 8.17 14.93 -11.33
CA ILE A 68 8.92 16.13 -11.00
C ILE A 68 9.67 15.87 -9.70
N GLY A 69 11.00 15.76 -9.78
CA GLY A 69 11.89 15.69 -8.62
C GLY A 69 12.23 17.09 -8.08
N VAL A 70 12.96 17.14 -6.96
CA VAL A 70 13.36 18.41 -6.33
C VAL A 70 14.22 19.26 -7.27
N LYS A 71 15.10 18.63 -8.06
CA LYS A 71 15.92 19.32 -9.06
C LYS A 71 15.05 19.96 -10.13
N GLU A 72 14.15 19.20 -10.75
CA GLU A 72 13.27 19.69 -11.81
C GLU A 72 12.37 20.82 -11.31
N ALA A 73 11.84 20.71 -10.09
CA ALA A 73 11.04 21.77 -9.47
C ALA A 73 11.86 23.06 -9.26
N LEU A 74 13.09 22.95 -8.73
CA LEU A 74 13.97 24.11 -8.55
C LEU A 74 14.44 24.72 -9.86
N GLU A 75 14.71 23.91 -10.88
CA GLU A 75 15.09 24.38 -12.23
C GLU A 75 13.96 25.15 -12.92
N ALA A 76 12.71 24.77 -12.66
CA ALA A 76 11.53 25.39 -13.24
C ALA A 76 11.07 26.66 -12.50
N ASP A 77 11.64 26.97 -11.32
CA ASP A 77 11.21 28.09 -10.48
C ASP A 77 12.18 29.28 -10.53
N ASP A 78 11.73 30.38 -11.11
CA ASP A 78 12.51 31.61 -11.30
C ASP A 78 12.89 32.35 -9.99
N ARG A 79 12.46 31.86 -8.82
CA ARG A 79 12.85 32.44 -7.53
C ARG A 79 14.27 32.10 -7.13
N TYR A 80 14.84 31.02 -7.65
CA TYR A 80 16.13 30.49 -7.19
C TYR A 80 17.13 30.33 -8.35
N ASN A 81 18.42 30.39 -8.02
CA ASN A 81 19.48 30.13 -8.98
C ASN A 81 20.14 28.80 -8.62
N LEU A 82 20.31 27.89 -9.58
CA LEU A 82 21.10 26.68 -9.36
C LEU A 82 22.55 26.87 -9.81
N ASN A 83 23.49 26.36 -9.02
CA ASN A 83 24.91 26.33 -9.35
C ASN A 83 25.17 25.42 -10.58
N GLN A 84 25.29 26.06 -11.74
CA GLN A 84 25.47 25.36 -13.02
C GLN A 84 26.80 24.60 -13.12
N ASP A 85 27.84 25.03 -12.41
CA ASP A 85 29.13 24.33 -12.44
C ASP A 85 29.05 23.00 -11.71
N LEU A 86 28.40 22.98 -10.54
CA LEU A 86 28.18 21.73 -9.80
C LEU A 86 27.26 20.79 -10.59
N LYS A 87 26.20 21.33 -11.20
CA LYS A 87 25.32 20.56 -12.09
C LYS A 87 26.11 19.92 -13.24
N ALA A 88 26.99 20.66 -13.90
CA ALA A 88 27.82 20.13 -14.99
C ALA A 88 28.75 18.99 -14.53
N ILE A 89 29.25 19.04 -13.29
CA ILE A 89 30.06 17.96 -12.70
C ILE A 89 29.21 16.68 -12.53
N TYR A 90 28.01 16.79 -11.95
CA TYR A 90 27.10 15.65 -11.81
C TYR A 90 26.62 15.11 -13.18
N ASP A 91 26.28 16.00 -14.12
CA ASP A 91 25.84 15.63 -15.47
C ASP A 91 26.90 14.77 -16.19
N GLU A 92 28.18 15.07 -16.00
CA GLU A 92 29.27 14.27 -16.58
C GLU A 92 29.44 12.94 -15.84
N TRP A 93 29.42 12.96 -14.51
CA TRP A 93 29.61 11.76 -13.70
C TRP A 93 28.51 10.70 -13.94
N ILE A 94 27.25 11.12 -14.13
CA ILE A 94 26.10 10.23 -14.34
C ILE A 94 26.20 9.47 -15.67
N LYS A 95 26.86 10.03 -16.69
CA LYS A 95 27.07 9.31 -17.96
C LYS A 95 27.88 8.03 -17.78
N GLU A 96 28.82 8.04 -16.84
CA GLU A 96 29.65 6.89 -16.49
C GLU A 96 29.07 6.05 -15.34
N ASN A 97 28.09 6.58 -14.61
CA ASN A 97 27.45 5.94 -13.46
C ASN A 97 25.92 6.03 -13.61
N PRO A 98 25.32 5.33 -14.60
CA PRO A 98 23.88 5.36 -14.81
C PRO A 98 23.13 4.79 -13.61
N PHE A 99 21.82 5.06 -13.53
CA PHE A 99 20.95 4.44 -12.54
C PHE A 99 20.95 2.91 -12.70
N ASP A 100 21.18 2.20 -11.61
CA ASP A 100 21.09 0.74 -11.56
C ASP A 100 19.65 0.34 -11.24
N ALA A 101 18.94 -0.16 -12.25
CA ALA A 101 17.57 -0.65 -12.10
C ALA A 101 17.49 -2.10 -11.59
N GLY A 102 18.61 -2.79 -11.43
CA GLY A 102 18.63 -4.24 -11.22
C GLY A 102 18.11 -5.04 -12.43
N ILE A 103 17.95 -6.36 -12.25
CA ILE A 103 17.42 -7.29 -13.24
C ILE A 103 16.32 -8.15 -12.60
N GLY A 104 15.06 -7.86 -12.92
CA GLY A 104 13.89 -8.63 -12.47
C GLY A 104 13.20 -8.10 -11.21
N TRP A 105 12.48 -8.98 -10.51
CA TRP A 105 11.72 -8.65 -9.31
C TRP A 105 12.63 -8.47 -8.09
N ALA A 106 12.37 -7.43 -7.30
CA ALA A 106 13.10 -7.09 -6.06
C ALA A 106 14.63 -6.98 -6.21
N SER A 107 15.15 -6.80 -7.43
CA SER A 107 16.59 -6.72 -7.69
C SER A 107 17.13 -5.29 -7.75
N GLU A 108 16.25 -4.29 -7.85
CA GLU A 108 16.66 -2.88 -7.81
C GLU A 108 17.34 -2.61 -6.47
N PRO A 109 18.58 -2.10 -6.44
CA PRO A 109 19.24 -1.78 -5.20
C PRO A 109 18.52 -0.61 -4.51
N TRP A 110 18.37 -0.73 -3.19
CA TRP A 110 17.60 0.21 -2.37
C TRP A 110 18.30 1.54 -2.09
N PHE A 111 19.51 1.67 -2.61
CA PHE A 111 20.23 2.92 -2.75
C PHE A 111 21.04 2.84 -4.03
N GLN A 112 21.53 3.99 -4.46
CA GLN A 112 22.39 4.10 -5.63
C GLN A 112 23.77 4.58 -5.19
N LYS A 113 24.80 4.16 -5.92
CA LYS A 113 26.17 4.65 -5.70
C LYS A 113 26.19 6.18 -5.77
N GLU A 114 26.79 6.83 -4.78
CA GLU A 114 26.90 8.29 -4.71
C GLU A 114 28.17 8.79 -5.41
N MET A 115 28.14 10.04 -5.91
CA MET A 115 29.33 10.72 -6.39
C MET A 115 30.18 11.18 -5.21
N VAL A 116 31.44 10.77 -5.17
CA VAL A 116 32.37 11.20 -4.13
C VAL A 116 32.61 12.71 -4.24
N ILE A 117 32.13 13.48 -3.26
CA ILE A 117 32.36 14.92 -3.17
C ILE A 117 33.69 15.20 -2.47
N THR A 118 34.68 15.68 -3.21
CA THR A 118 35.97 16.08 -2.62
C THR A 118 35.87 17.45 -1.93
N PRO A 119 36.79 17.78 -1.00
CA PRO A 119 36.85 19.10 -0.39
C PRO A 119 36.98 20.25 -1.41
N GLU A 120 37.66 20.01 -2.54
CA GLU A 120 37.82 20.99 -3.61
C GLU A 120 36.50 21.27 -4.33
N ILE A 121 35.73 20.22 -4.64
CA ILE A 121 34.39 20.35 -5.25
C ILE A 121 33.47 21.12 -4.30
N ALA A 122 33.43 20.73 -3.02
CA ALA A 122 32.59 21.38 -2.02
C ALA A 122 32.94 22.87 -1.84
N LYS A 123 34.23 23.21 -1.74
CA LYS A 123 34.69 24.61 -1.62
C LYS A 123 34.42 25.43 -2.88
N ALA A 124 34.60 24.84 -4.07
CA ALA A 124 34.31 25.52 -5.33
C ALA A 124 32.81 25.81 -5.47
N ALA A 125 31.95 24.89 -5.02
CA ALA A 125 30.51 25.08 -4.98
C ALA A 125 30.11 26.16 -3.95
N ALA A 126 30.67 26.12 -2.74
CA ALA A 126 30.43 27.11 -1.68
C ALA A 126 30.83 28.53 -2.09
N ALA A 127 31.92 28.68 -2.85
CA ALA A 127 32.36 29.99 -3.35
C ALA A 127 31.37 30.65 -4.33
N LYS A 128 30.36 29.91 -4.82
CA LYS A 128 29.39 30.36 -5.83
C LYS A 128 27.94 30.21 -5.39
N SER A 129 27.67 29.84 -4.14
CA SER A 129 26.31 29.54 -3.66
C SER A 129 26.11 30.01 -2.23
N ASP A 130 24.88 30.36 -1.89
CA ASP A 130 24.51 30.82 -0.55
C ASP A 130 24.14 29.65 0.39
N VAL A 131 23.67 28.54 -0.19
CA VAL A 131 23.19 27.37 0.54
C VAL A 131 23.51 26.07 -0.20
N ALA A 132 23.84 25.03 0.56
CA ALA A 132 23.88 23.66 0.07
C ALA A 132 22.57 22.93 0.41
N ILE A 133 22.00 22.23 -0.56
CA ILE A 133 20.92 21.26 -0.33
C ILE A 133 21.47 19.89 -0.68
N VAL A 134 21.43 18.93 0.25
CA VAL A 134 21.89 17.54 0.06
C VAL A 134 20.68 16.63 0.06
N LEU A 135 20.50 15.84 -1.00
CA LEU A 135 19.48 14.79 -1.04
C LEU A 135 20.10 13.42 -0.70
N ILE A 136 19.51 12.73 0.27
CA ILE A 136 19.80 11.32 0.56
C ILE A 136 18.62 10.48 0.06
N GLY A 137 18.90 9.52 -0.82
CA GLY A 137 17.89 8.69 -1.46
C GLY A 137 17.89 7.26 -0.92
N ARG A 138 16.72 6.75 -0.53
CA ARG A 138 16.49 5.32 -0.26
C ARG A 138 15.14 4.88 -0.83
N THR A 139 15.10 3.66 -1.35
CA THR A 139 13.85 2.96 -1.62
C THR A 139 13.79 1.67 -0.80
N ALA A 140 12.64 1.00 -0.81
CA ALA A 140 12.42 -0.29 -0.18
C ALA A 140 11.23 -0.97 -0.85
N GLY A 141 11.01 -2.25 -0.59
CA GLY A 141 9.93 -2.99 -1.23
C GLY A 141 9.71 -4.37 -0.65
N GLU A 142 9.00 -5.18 -1.43
CA GLU A 142 8.55 -6.51 -1.05
C GLU A 142 9.68 -7.56 -1.04
N ASP A 143 9.44 -8.66 -0.33
CA ASP A 143 10.27 -9.88 -0.26
C ASP A 143 11.67 -9.73 0.37
N GLN A 144 12.05 -8.51 0.74
CA GLN A 144 13.30 -8.19 1.44
C GLN A 144 13.01 -7.21 2.57
N ASP A 145 13.84 -7.24 3.61
CA ASP A 145 13.84 -6.22 4.66
C ASP A 145 15.07 -5.33 4.54
N ASN A 146 14.97 -4.12 5.09
CA ASN A 146 16.13 -3.27 5.29
C ASN A 146 17.09 -3.95 6.28
N SER A 147 18.34 -3.51 6.25
CA SER A 147 19.36 -4.00 7.17
C SER A 147 20.10 -2.83 7.81
N ALA A 148 20.63 -3.07 9.01
CA ALA A 148 21.47 -2.13 9.74
C ALA A 148 22.89 -2.02 9.14
N THR A 149 22.99 -1.84 7.83
CA THR A 149 24.25 -1.73 7.08
C THR A 149 24.27 -0.47 6.23
N ALA A 150 25.47 -0.07 5.82
CA ALA A 150 25.70 1.04 4.89
C ALA A 150 24.87 0.86 3.60
N GLY A 151 24.17 1.91 3.18
CA GLY A 151 23.32 1.90 1.97
C GLY A 151 21.89 1.40 2.19
N SER A 152 21.55 0.92 3.39
CA SER A 152 20.16 0.62 3.76
C SER A 152 19.75 1.57 4.88
N TYR A 153 19.65 1.09 6.13
CA TYR A 153 19.36 1.93 7.29
C TYR A 153 20.48 2.93 7.60
N LEU A 154 21.74 2.58 7.33
CA LEU A 154 22.89 3.48 7.56
C LEU A 154 23.27 4.23 6.29
N LEU A 155 23.88 5.41 6.47
CA LEU A 155 24.57 6.10 5.37
C LEU A 155 25.75 5.26 4.84
N THR A 156 26.05 5.42 3.57
CA THR A 156 27.25 4.88 2.93
C THR A 156 28.48 5.73 3.29
N GLU A 157 29.68 5.18 3.05
CA GLU A 157 30.93 5.93 3.25
C GLU A 157 31.04 7.15 2.32
N ASP A 158 30.52 7.04 1.09
CA ASP A 158 30.50 8.15 0.13
C ASP A 158 29.53 9.26 0.58
N GLU A 159 28.36 8.91 1.12
CA GLU A 159 27.43 9.86 1.73
C GLU A 159 28.02 10.50 2.99
N HIS A 160 28.71 9.74 3.84
CA HIS A 160 29.45 10.29 4.98
C HIS A 160 30.53 11.28 4.55
N THR A 161 31.24 10.98 3.46
CA THR A 161 32.26 11.86 2.87
C THR A 161 31.64 13.14 2.31
N MET A 162 30.52 13.02 1.58
CA MET A 162 29.75 14.14 1.09
C MET A 162 29.26 15.04 2.22
N MET A 163 28.58 14.46 3.21
CA MET A 163 28.07 15.19 4.37
C MET A 163 29.19 15.98 5.05
N LYS A 164 30.30 15.33 5.36
CA LYS A 164 31.48 15.98 5.97
C LYS A 164 31.95 17.18 5.15
N ASN A 165 32.28 16.96 3.88
CA ASN A 165 32.94 17.97 3.07
C ASN A 165 32.00 19.14 2.73
N VAL A 166 30.71 18.88 2.56
CA VAL A 166 29.70 19.92 2.34
C VAL A 166 29.50 20.75 3.60
N THR A 167 29.31 20.14 4.78
CA THR A 167 29.12 20.87 6.04
C THR A 167 30.36 21.64 6.50
N GLU A 168 31.56 21.19 6.12
CA GLU A 168 32.80 21.94 6.36
C GLU A 168 32.98 23.14 5.41
N ALA A 169 32.35 23.11 4.23
CA ALA A 169 32.50 24.14 3.20
C ALA A 169 31.38 25.20 3.22
N PHE A 170 30.16 24.83 3.63
CA PHE A 170 28.98 25.69 3.63
C PHE A 170 28.54 26.07 5.04
N GLU A 171 28.26 27.36 5.28
CA GLU A 171 27.64 27.82 6.52
C GLU A 171 26.17 27.37 6.66
N LYS A 172 25.47 27.26 5.52
CA LYS A 172 24.06 26.86 5.44
C LYS A 172 23.93 25.57 4.66
N THR A 173 23.58 24.49 5.36
CA THR A 173 23.37 23.17 4.75
C THR A 173 22.00 22.63 5.12
N ILE A 174 21.21 22.24 4.12
CA ILE A 174 19.90 21.61 4.27
C ILE A 174 20.02 20.16 3.80
N VAL A 175 19.51 19.20 4.56
CA VAL A 175 19.46 17.79 4.17
C VAL A 175 18.00 17.37 3.99
N LEU A 176 17.70 16.82 2.80
CA LEU A 176 16.38 16.30 2.46
C LEU A 176 16.45 14.78 2.29
N LEU A 177 15.63 14.07 3.05
CA LEU A 177 15.57 12.62 3.02
C LEU A 177 14.45 12.17 2.08
N ASN A 178 14.83 11.79 0.86
CA ASN A 178 13.94 11.15 -0.12
C ASN A 178 13.97 9.64 0.11
N VAL A 179 13.28 9.20 1.16
CA VAL A 179 13.34 7.84 1.70
C VAL A 179 11.95 7.27 1.93
N GLY A 180 11.77 5.97 1.72
CA GLY A 180 10.47 5.31 1.99
C GLY A 180 10.19 5.10 3.48
N ASN A 181 11.23 4.85 4.27
CA ASN A 181 11.15 4.46 5.68
C ASN A 181 12.06 5.34 6.55
N ILE A 182 11.93 5.23 7.87
CA ILE A 182 12.91 5.76 8.82
C ILE A 182 14.29 5.12 8.59
N ILE A 183 15.34 5.94 8.64
CA ILE A 183 16.74 5.52 8.58
C ILE A 183 17.51 6.01 9.82
N ASP A 184 18.78 5.61 9.98
CA ASP A 184 19.65 6.16 11.01
C ASP A 184 19.73 7.69 10.91
N MET A 185 19.71 8.35 12.06
CA MET A 185 19.73 9.80 12.16
C MET A 185 20.86 10.33 13.05
N LYS A 186 21.75 9.47 13.57
CA LYS A 186 22.91 9.91 14.40
C LYS A 186 23.86 10.85 13.68
N TRP A 187 23.88 10.79 12.35
CA TRP A 187 24.67 11.70 11.53
C TRP A 187 24.25 13.17 11.67
N VAL A 188 23.01 13.46 12.13
CA VAL A 188 22.55 14.84 12.39
C VAL A 188 23.40 15.48 13.48
N GLU A 189 23.64 14.81 14.60
CA GLU A 189 24.52 15.32 15.67
C GLU A 189 25.98 15.39 15.21
N LYS A 190 26.42 14.40 14.40
CA LYS A 190 27.82 14.31 13.92
C LYS A 190 28.22 15.44 12.98
N TYR A 191 27.37 15.79 12.01
CA TYR A 191 27.68 16.78 10.97
C TYR A 191 26.94 18.11 11.15
N ASN A 192 25.93 18.15 12.03
CA ASN A 192 25.19 19.34 12.44
C ASN A 192 24.70 20.24 11.27
N PRO A 193 23.98 19.69 10.26
CA PRO A 193 23.43 20.51 9.18
C PRO A 193 22.42 21.54 9.72
N SER A 194 22.28 22.67 9.05
CA SER A 194 21.38 23.75 9.47
C SER A 194 19.91 23.33 9.45
N ALA A 195 19.47 22.52 8.48
CA ALA A 195 18.13 21.95 8.47
C ALA A 195 18.09 20.50 8.01
N VAL A 196 17.10 19.76 8.48
CA VAL A 196 16.84 18.35 8.13
C VAL A 196 15.35 18.15 7.97
N ALA A 197 14.92 17.55 6.86
CA ALA A 197 13.53 17.21 6.63
C ALA A 197 13.37 15.84 5.97
N TYR A 198 12.40 15.06 6.45
CA TYR A 198 11.85 13.94 5.69
C TYR A 198 10.91 14.49 4.62
N ILE A 199 11.27 14.24 3.36
CA ILE A 199 10.43 14.56 2.20
C ILE A 199 9.78 13.31 1.59
N TRP A 200 10.08 12.15 2.19
CA TRP A 200 9.54 10.84 1.85
C TRP A 200 9.63 10.53 0.36
N GLN A 201 8.60 9.89 -0.20
CA GLN A 201 8.44 9.58 -1.62
C GLN A 201 7.06 10.09 -2.06
N GLY A 202 7.06 11.21 -2.79
CA GLY A 202 5.88 12.05 -3.02
C GLY A 202 5.13 11.81 -4.33
N GLY A 203 5.32 10.67 -4.99
CA GLY A 203 4.68 10.40 -6.28
C GLY A 203 5.15 11.34 -7.39
N GLN A 204 4.29 11.59 -8.38
CA GLN A 204 4.66 12.39 -9.57
C GLN A 204 4.83 13.90 -9.29
N GLU A 205 4.25 14.40 -8.20
CA GLU A 205 4.32 15.81 -7.76
C GLU A 205 5.31 16.04 -6.61
N GLY A 206 6.13 15.04 -6.26
CA GLY A 206 7.00 15.07 -5.08
C GLY A 206 7.88 16.31 -4.98
N GLY A 207 8.60 16.65 -6.05
CA GLY A 207 9.47 17.83 -6.09
C GLY A 207 8.72 19.15 -5.94
N ASN A 208 7.54 19.26 -6.55
CA ASN A 208 6.71 20.48 -6.48
C ASN A 208 6.19 20.73 -5.06
N GLY A 209 5.70 19.69 -4.37
CA GLY A 209 5.24 19.83 -2.99
C GLY A 209 6.39 20.10 -2.01
N VAL A 210 7.57 19.52 -2.26
CA VAL A 210 8.78 19.84 -1.49
C VAL A 210 9.19 21.31 -1.69
N LEU A 211 9.14 21.80 -2.93
CA LEU A 211 9.46 23.19 -3.23
C LEU A 211 8.50 24.18 -2.54
N ASP A 212 7.22 23.85 -2.42
CA ASP A 212 6.25 24.68 -1.68
C ASP A 212 6.69 24.90 -0.23
N VAL A 213 7.22 23.86 0.40
CA VAL A 213 7.76 23.94 1.76
C VAL A 213 9.08 24.71 1.77
N LEU A 214 10.04 24.33 0.92
CA LEU A 214 11.36 24.98 0.87
C LEU A 214 11.26 26.49 0.62
N SER A 215 10.27 26.92 -0.18
CA SER A 215 10.04 28.33 -0.50
C SER A 215 9.20 29.08 0.54
N GLY A 216 8.52 28.36 1.43
CA GLY A 216 7.60 28.93 2.41
C GLY A 216 6.25 29.35 1.84
N ASP A 217 5.91 28.90 0.62
CA ASP A 217 4.55 28.99 0.09
C ASP A 217 3.59 28.17 0.96
N VAL A 218 4.09 27.04 1.47
CA VAL A 218 3.46 26.23 2.51
C VAL A 218 4.37 26.18 3.73
N ASN A 219 3.80 26.47 4.90
CA ASN A 219 4.49 26.28 6.17
C ASN A 219 4.45 24.79 6.55
N PRO A 220 5.59 24.12 6.82
CA PRO A 220 5.58 22.70 7.14
C PRO A 220 4.76 22.43 8.41
N ALA A 221 3.89 21.44 8.31
CA ALA A 221 3.01 21.00 9.38
C ALA A 221 2.93 19.46 9.46
N GLY A 222 3.84 18.75 8.79
CA GLY A 222 3.96 17.31 8.92
C GLY A 222 4.48 16.91 10.31
N ARG A 223 4.09 15.71 10.74
CA ARG A 223 4.45 15.13 12.04
C ARG A 223 4.86 13.67 11.83
N LEU A 224 5.89 13.22 12.52
CA LEU A 224 6.36 11.83 12.44
C LEU A 224 5.23 10.86 12.82
N SER A 225 5.01 9.84 11.99
CA SER A 225 4.14 8.70 12.32
C SER A 225 4.87 7.57 13.02
N ASP A 226 6.18 7.69 13.26
CA ASP A 226 7.03 6.71 13.94
C ASP A 226 8.01 7.38 14.89
N THR A 227 8.45 6.66 15.92
CA THR A 227 9.53 7.11 16.80
C THR A 227 10.88 6.87 16.13
N ILE A 228 11.79 7.86 16.16
CA ILE A 228 13.17 7.71 15.71
C ILE A 228 14.09 7.56 16.94
N ALA A 229 14.59 6.34 17.15
CA ALA A 229 15.56 6.04 18.21
C ALA A 229 17.02 6.32 17.79
N TYR A 230 17.92 6.40 18.78
CA TYR A 230 19.36 6.57 18.56
C TYR A 230 20.01 5.37 17.85
N ASP A 231 19.76 4.16 18.36
CA ASP A 231 20.30 2.93 17.79
C ASP A 231 19.19 1.97 17.37
N ILE A 232 19.45 1.19 16.32
CA ILE A 232 18.51 0.18 15.84
C ILE A 232 18.22 -0.89 16.91
N ASP A 233 19.18 -1.14 17.80
CA ASP A 233 19.06 -2.09 18.90
C ASP A 233 18.22 -1.55 20.07
N ASP A 234 17.90 -0.25 20.10
CA ASP A 234 17.01 0.32 21.11
C ASP A 234 15.53 -0.01 20.85
N TYR A 235 15.16 -0.36 19.61
CA TYR A 235 13.79 -0.74 19.27
C TYR A 235 13.43 -2.08 19.93
N PRO A 236 12.26 -2.17 20.60
CA PRO A 236 11.91 -3.35 21.41
C PRO A 236 11.72 -4.62 20.56
N SER A 237 11.40 -4.46 19.28
CA SER A 237 11.17 -5.57 18.36
C SER A 237 12.45 -6.16 17.77
N THR A 238 13.59 -5.46 17.82
CA THR A 238 14.83 -5.83 17.11
C THR A 238 15.34 -7.22 17.50
N ALA A 239 15.27 -7.60 18.77
CA ALA A 239 15.68 -8.93 19.24
C ALA A 239 14.87 -10.08 18.58
N ASN A 240 13.63 -9.79 18.20
CA ASN A 240 12.65 -10.72 17.64
C ASN A 240 12.18 -10.32 16.23
N PHE A 241 13.08 -9.74 15.43
CA PHE A 241 12.85 -9.39 14.03
C PHE A 241 13.85 -10.11 13.12
N GLY A 242 13.48 -10.33 11.85
CA GLY A 242 14.30 -10.94 10.80
C GLY A 242 14.44 -12.47 10.90
N LYS A 243 13.67 -13.15 11.78
CA LYS A 243 13.78 -14.61 11.90
C LYS A 243 13.02 -15.28 10.75
N LYS A 244 13.63 -16.29 10.13
CA LYS A 244 13.06 -17.01 8.97
C LYS A 244 12.00 -18.05 9.31
N LYS A 245 11.96 -18.51 10.57
CA LYS A 245 11.05 -19.56 11.01
C LYS A 245 9.93 -19.03 11.89
N ARG A 246 10.29 -18.21 12.90
CA ARG A 246 9.35 -17.75 13.91
C ARG A 246 9.83 -16.45 14.55
N ASN A 247 8.94 -15.47 14.65
CA ASN A 247 9.11 -14.22 15.36
C ASN A 247 8.19 -14.21 16.58
N ILE A 248 8.76 -14.16 17.79
CA ILE A 248 8.00 -14.04 19.03
C ILE A 248 7.86 -12.55 19.36
N GLN A 249 6.63 -12.05 19.36
CA GLN A 249 6.34 -10.64 19.65
C GLN A 249 6.32 -10.41 21.18
N GLN A 250 7.49 -10.60 21.79
CA GLN A 250 7.70 -10.51 23.23
C GLN A 250 7.53 -9.07 23.76
N GLU A 251 7.69 -8.06 22.92
CA GLU A 251 7.38 -6.67 23.23
C GLU A 251 5.88 -6.41 23.45
N ASP A 252 5.01 -7.32 22.99
CA ASP A 252 3.55 -7.26 23.22
C ASP A 252 2.94 -5.91 22.80
N ILE A 253 2.14 -5.27 23.66
CA ILE A 253 1.57 -3.94 23.36
C ILE A 253 2.60 -2.80 23.36
N TYR A 254 3.86 -3.05 23.74
CA TYR A 254 4.92 -2.04 23.82
C TYR A 254 5.70 -1.97 22.50
N VAL A 255 5.01 -1.54 21.44
CA VAL A 255 5.60 -1.25 20.12
C VAL A 255 5.79 0.26 19.96
N GLY A 256 6.93 0.68 19.41
CA GLY A 256 7.21 2.09 19.13
C GLY A 256 7.18 2.96 20.38
N TYR A 257 6.53 4.13 20.29
CA TYR A 257 6.43 5.08 21.40
C TYR A 257 5.81 4.48 22.67
N ARG A 258 4.95 3.46 22.56
CA ARG A 258 4.40 2.77 23.74
C ARG A 258 5.50 2.16 24.60
N TYR A 259 6.59 1.67 23.99
CA TYR A 259 7.78 1.22 24.70
C TYR A 259 8.64 2.38 25.16
N PHE A 260 9.04 3.26 24.24
CA PHE A 260 10.02 4.30 24.53
C PHE A 260 9.54 5.27 25.61
N GLU A 261 8.30 5.73 25.53
CA GLU A 261 7.74 6.67 26.51
C GLU A 261 7.46 6.01 27.86
N THR A 262 7.41 4.68 27.92
CA THR A 262 7.22 3.92 29.17
C THR A 262 8.56 3.59 29.83
N PHE A 263 9.57 3.15 29.06
CA PHE A 263 10.78 2.51 29.60
C PHE A 263 12.09 3.19 29.24
N ALA A 264 12.16 3.95 28.14
CA ALA A 264 13.44 4.32 27.51
C ALA A 264 13.39 5.68 26.79
N LYS A 265 12.88 6.72 27.47
CA LYS A 265 12.72 8.06 26.89
C LYS A 265 14.02 8.69 26.39
N ASP A 266 15.13 8.37 27.05
CA ASP A 266 16.49 8.82 26.73
C ASP A 266 17.05 8.19 25.45
N LYS A 267 16.41 7.14 24.92
CA LYS A 267 16.81 6.46 23.68
C LYS A 267 16.18 7.05 22.42
N VAL A 268 15.33 8.06 22.56
CA VAL A 268 14.60 8.68 21.45
C VAL A 268 15.31 9.95 21.00
N LEU A 269 15.65 10.02 19.71
CA LEU A 269 16.17 11.22 19.07
C LEU A 269 15.03 12.16 18.64
N TYR A 270 14.01 11.61 17.97
CA TYR A 270 12.79 12.34 17.61
C TYR A 270 11.55 11.52 18.01
N PRO A 271 10.66 12.06 18.86
CA PRO A 271 9.53 11.30 19.37
C PRO A 271 8.39 11.19 18.36
N PHE A 272 7.52 10.20 18.55
CA PHE A 272 6.29 10.04 17.77
C PHE A 272 5.45 11.33 17.79
N GLY A 273 4.92 11.70 16.63
CA GLY A 273 4.15 12.93 16.46
C GLY A 273 4.99 14.19 16.37
N PHE A 274 6.32 14.15 16.43
CA PHE A 274 7.17 15.35 16.36
C PHE A 274 7.25 15.95 14.94
N GLY A 275 7.33 17.28 14.86
CA GLY A 275 7.67 18.01 13.65
C GLY A 275 7.71 19.52 13.92
N LEU A 276 8.59 20.23 13.22
CA LEU A 276 8.71 21.68 13.33
C LEU A 276 7.77 22.41 12.37
N SER A 277 7.71 23.72 12.54
CA SER A 277 7.00 24.67 11.68
C SER A 277 7.86 25.94 11.52
N TYR A 278 7.61 26.76 10.50
CA TYR A 278 8.18 28.10 10.38
C TYR A 278 7.51 29.13 11.30
N THR A 279 6.51 28.71 12.08
CA THR A 279 5.95 29.49 13.17
C THR A 279 5.93 28.67 14.47
N SER A 280 5.54 29.29 15.58
CA SER A 280 5.41 28.63 16.88
C SER A 280 3.94 28.60 17.31
N PHE A 281 3.57 27.58 18.09
CA PHE A 281 2.22 27.42 18.62
C PHE A 281 2.26 27.18 20.12
N ASP A 282 1.27 27.72 20.83
CA ASP A 282 0.96 27.41 22.22
C ASP A 282 -0.33 26.58 22.24
N ILE A 283 -0.30 25.39 22.84
CA ILE A 283 -1.45 24.49 22.96
C ILE A 283 -1.80 24.39 24.44
N LYS A 284 -3.06 24.58 24.80
CA LYS A 284 -3.52 24.51 26.20
C LYS A 284 -4.75 23.64 26.36
N CYS A 285 -4.75 22.78 27.37
CA CYS A 285 -5.93 22.05 27.78
C CYS A 285 -6.92 23.01 28.46
N CYS A 286 -8.15 23.12 27.94
CA CYS A 286 -9.17 24.02 28.47
C CYS A 286 -10.17 23.29 29.36
N SER A 287 -10.65 22.13 28.93
CA SER A 287 -11.61 21.33 29.70
C SER A 287 -11.58 19.85 29.32
N LEU A 288 -12.00 19.02 30.28
CA LEU A 288 -12.28 17.61 30.11
C LEU A 288 -13.72 17.35 30.58
N GLU A 289 -14.56 16.88 29.67
CA GLU A 289 -15.83 16.24 29.99
C GLU A 289 -15.64 14.74 29.97
N PHE A 290 -16.10 14.04 31.01
CA PHE A 290 -15.90 12.60 31.14
C PHE A 290 -17.17 11.90 31.63
N ASP A 291 -17.52 10.82 30.96
CA ASP A 291 -18.55 9.87 31.34
C ASP A 291 -18.12 8.44 31.00
N ILE A 292 -18.32 7.50 31.91
CA ILE A 292 -17.85 6.12 31.73
C ILE A 292 -18.53 5.39 30.57
N THR A 293 -19.74 5.81 30.19
CA THR A 293 -20.51 5.20 29.11
C THR A 293 -20.14 5.81 27.77
N ASN A 294 -20.11 7.13 27.69
CA ASN A 294 -19.89 7.87 26.44
C ASN A 294 -18.40 8.15 26.15
N GLY A 295 -17.52 8.06 27.14
CA GLY A 295 -16.09 8.34 27.02
C GLY A 295 -15.72 9.76 27.47
N ALA A 296 -14.76 10.37 26.79
CA ALA A 296 -14.23 11.69 27.14
C ALA A 296 -14.35 12.67 25.98
N THR A 297 -14.50 13.95 26.28
CA THR A 297 -14.32 15.05 25.32
C THR A 297 -13.31 16.03 25.90
N VAL A 298 -12.22 16.26 25.19
CA VAL A 298 -11.16 17.19 25.58
C VAL A 298 -11.18 18.38 24.64
N VAL A 299 -11.27 19.58 25.21
CA VAL A 299 -11.20 20.85 24.48
C VAL A 299 -9.84 21.48 24.74
N ALA A 300 -9.15 21.82 23.67
CA ALA A 300 -7.88 22.52 23.71
C ALA A 300 -7.90 23.79 22.84
N THR A 301 -7.12 24.79 23.24
CA THR A 301 -6.90 25.98 22.41
C THR A 301 -5.51 25.94 21.79
N VAL A 302 -5.40 26.40 20.54
CA VAL A 302 -4.16 26.51 19.79
C VAL A 302 -3.97 27.96 19.39
N THR A 303 -2.89 28.58 19.85
CA THR A 303 -2.55 29.96 19.50
C THR A 303 -1.30 29.97 18.65
N ASN A 304 -1.35 30.61 17.48
CA ASN A 304 -0.14 30.88 16.70
C ASN A 304 0.64 32.04 17.34
N THR A 305 1.75 31.74 17.99
CA THR A 305 2.57 32.71 18.73
C THR A 305 3.72 33.29 17.92
N GLY A 306 3.97 32.76 16.71
CA GLY A 306 5.06 33.22 15.85
C GLY A 306 4.63 34.31 14.88
N SER A 307 5.36 34.43 13.78
CA SER A 307 5.25 35.54 12.82
C SER A 307 4.71 35.16 11.45
N ARG A 308 4.42 33.88 11.22
CA ARG A 308 3.92 33.35 9.96
C ARG A 308 2.64 32.59 10.21
N LYS A 309 1.71 32.61 9.25
CA LYS A 309 0.58 31.69 9.27
C LYS A 309 1.06 30.24 9.17
N GLY A 310 0.31 29.32 9.72
CA GLY A 310 0.64 27.89 9.65
C GLY A 310 -0.45 27.02 10.28
N GLN A 311 -0.33 25.72 10.07
CA GLN A 311 -1.21 24.72 10.67
C GLN A 311 -0.51 24.04 11.84
N GLN A 312 -1.31 23.51 12.77
CA GLN A 312 -0.84 22.69 13.87
C GLN A 312 -1.66 21.38 13.94
N VAL A 313 -1.02 20.31 14.37
CA VAL A 313 -1.68 19.04 14.72
C VAL A 313 -1.79 18.99 16.24
N VAL A 314 -3.01 18.97 16.75
CA VAL A 314 -3.32 18.75 18.16
C VAL A 314 -3.51 17.26 18.37
N GLN A 315 -2.67 16.66 19.22
CA GLN A 315 -2.64 15.22 19.47
C GLN A 315 -3.08 14.96 20.91
N LEU A 316 -3.96 13.98 21.11
CA LEU A 316 -4.51 13.60 22.41
C LEU A 316 -4.05 12.18 22.77
N TYR A 317 -3.33 12.08 23.87
CA TYR A 317 -2.79 10.84 24.41
C TYR A 317 -3.44 10.49 25.74
N LEU A 318 -3.67 9.20 25.96
CA LEU A 318 -4.20 8.66 27.19
C LEU A 318 -3.13 7.89 27.96
N GLU A 319 -2.96 8.24 29.23
CA GLU A 319 -2.31 7.40 30.23
C GLU A 319 -3.39 6.70 31.05
N LYS A 320 -3.49 5.38 30.85
CA LYS A 320 -4.41 4.50 31.60
C LYS A 320 -3.77 4.15 32.95
N PRO A 321 -4.56 3.85 34.00
CA PRO A 321 -3.99 3.33 35.23
C PRO A 321 -3.23 2.03 34.93
N GLN A 322 -2.11 1.78 35.60
CA GLN A 322 -1.36 0.55 35.40
C GLN A 322 -2.20 -0.69 35.73
N GLY A 323 -3.09 -0.59 36.72
CA GLY A 323 -4.02 -1.66 37.08
C GLY A 323 -3.29 -2.97 37.37
N LYS A 324 -3.93 -4.09 37.03
CA LYS A 324 -3.33 -5.42 37.08
C LYS A 324 -2.68 -5.83 35.76
N LEU A 325 -3.14 -5.25 34.64
CA LEU A 325 -2.70 -5.60 33.30
C LEU A 325 -1.36 -4.96 32.92
N GLY A 326 -1.04 -3.79 33.45
CA GLY A 326 0.06 -2.95 32.98
C GLY A 326 -0.31 -2.24 31.67
N ASN A 327 -0.02 -0.95 31.56
CA ASN A 327 -0.40 -0.13 30.40
C ASN A 327 0.77 0.80 29.97
N PRO A 328 0.86 1.17 28.68
CA PRO A 328 1.80 2.19 28.22
C PRO A 328 1.53 3.54 28.90
N SER A 329 2.58 4.33 29.11
CA SER A 329 2.45 5.68 29.67
C SER A 329 1.72 6.64 28.73
N ARG A 330 1.74 6.37 27.42
CA ARG A 330 1.05 7.15 26.39
C ARG A 330 0.41 6.22 25.37
N VAL A 331 -0.83 6.51 24.98
CA VAL A 331 -1.55 5.89 23.87
C VAL A 331 -2.32 6.98 23.12
N LEU A 332 -2.10 7.15 21.82
CA LEU A 332 -2.87 8.07 20.99
C LEU A 332 -4.34 7.63 20.94
N VAL A 333 -5.25 8.55 21.27
CA VAL A 333 -6.71 8.29 21.30
C VAL A 333 -7.53 9.28 20.46
N GLY A 334 -6.89 10.33 19.95
CA GLY A 334 -7.51 11.31 19.06
C GLY A 334 -6.51 12.34 18.57
N PHE A 335 -6.82 12.99 17.46
CA PHE A 335 -6.07 14.14 16.97
C PHE A 335 -6.95 15.00 16.06
N GLU A 336 -6.56 16.25 15.90
CA GLU A 336 -7.17 17.19 14.95
C GLU A 336 -6.07 18.04 14.31
N LYS A 337 -6.17 18.29 13.00
CA LYS A 337 -5.29 19.24 12.31
C LYS A 337 -6.04 20.53 12.08
N THR A 338 -5.46 21.64 12.51
CA THR A 338 -6.07 22.95 12.33
C THR A 338 -6.03 23.37 10.85
N LYS A 339 -6.93 24.28 10.48
CA LYS A 339 -6.71 25.13 9.31
C LYS A 339 -5.50 26.05 9.56
N GLU A 340 -5.08 26.80 8.54
CA GLU A 340 -4.06 27.83 8.75
C GLU A 340 -4.55 28.85 9.79
N ILE A 341 -3.72 29.08 10.82
CA ILE A 341 -3.96 30.06 11.89
C ILE A 341 -3.07 31.26 11.62
N GLU A 342 -3.65 32.46 11.59
CA GLU A 342 -2.90 33.70 11.40
C GLU A 342 -2.04 34.04 12.64
N PRO A 343 -0.93 34.80 12.51
CA PRO A 343 -0.14 35.23 13.67
C PRO A 343 -0.98 35.94 14.74
N GLY A 344 -0.93 35.43 15.98
CA GLY A 344 -1.69 35.94 17.12
C GLY A 344 -3.13 35.46 17.22
N GLU A 345 -3.63 34.68 16.25
CA GLU A 345 -4.95 34.07 16.30
C GLU A 345 -4.95 32.82 17.19
N THR A 346 -6.09 32.58 17.86
CA THR A 346 -6.36 31.38 18.67
C THR A 346 -7.58 30.67 18.09
N VAL A 347 -7.47 29.35 17.93
CA VAL A 347 -8.59 28.47 17.56
C VAL A 347 -8.81 27.41 18.64
N GLU A 348 -9.99 26.82 18.65
CA GLU A 348 -10.38 25.73 19.54
C GLU A 348 -10.43 24.42 18.76
N CYS A 349 -9.95 23.34 19.39
CA CYS A 349 -10.02 21.97 18.90
C CYS A 349 -10.75 21.12 19.94
N GLU A 350 -11.74 20.34 19.49
CA GLU A 350 -12.56 19.48 20.35
C GLU A 350 -12.38 18.03 19.91
N ILE A 351 -11.80 17.21 20.80
CA ILE A 351 -11.48 15.81 20.51
C ILE A 351 -12.33 14.90 21.40
N HIS A 352 -13.23 14.16 20.76
CA HIS A 352 -14.06 13.15 21.41
C HIS A 352 -13.40 11.76 21.36
N VAL A 353 -13.35 11.09 22.51
CA VAL A 353 -12.76 9.76 22.71
C VAL A 353 -13.81 8.81 23.28
N PRO A 354 -14.37 7.91 22.45
CA PRO A 354 -15.27 6.86 22.94
C PRO A 354 -14.63 5.99 24.03
N ALA A 355 -15.43 5.56 25.02
CA ALA A 355 -14.98 4.70 26.13
C ALA A 355 -14.26 3.43 25.65
N TYR A 356 -14.64 2.89 24.48
CA TYR A 356 -13.98 1.75 23.86
C TYR A 356 -12.48 1.97 23.62
N TYR A 357 -12.06 3.15 23.13
CA TYR A 357 -10.64 3.44 22.89
C TYR A 357 -9.84 3.65 24.18
N MET A 358 -10.52 3.86 25.30
CA MET A 358 -9.91 3.96 26.62
C MET A 358 -9.65 2.58 27.25
N SER A 359 -10.31 1.53 26.77
CA SER A 359 -10.26 0.18 27.36
C SER A 359 -8.96 -0.57 27.07
N CYS A 360 -8.68 -1.61 27.84
CA CYS A 360 -7.61 -2.60 27.63
C CYS A 360 -8.21 -4.01 27.54
N TYR A 361 -7.55 -4.93 26.85
CA TYR A 361 -8.02 -6.30 26.68
C TYR A 361 -7.39 -7.24 27.71
N ASP A 362 -8.20 -7.88 28.55
CA ASP A 362 -7.74 -8.88 29.52
C ASP A 362 -7.75 -10.29 28.93
N ASP A 363 -6.64 -10.70 28.31
CA ASP A 363 -6.44 -12.07 27.82
C ASP A 363 -6.20 -13.11 28.93
N SER A 364 -5.74 -12.65 30.09
CA SER A 364 -5.29 -13.49 31.21
C SER A 364 -6.38 -13.80 32.24
N GLY A 365 -7.41 -12.95 32.33
CA GLY A 365 -8.41 -12.98 33.38
C GLY A 365 -7.98 -12.37 34.72
N VAL A 366 -6.81 -11.71 34.79
CA VAL A 366 -6.29 -11.14 36.06
C VAL A 366 -7.17 -10.04 36.64
N THR A 367 -7.96 -9.36 35.79
CA THR A 367 -8.94 -8.37 36.24
C THR A 367 -10.19 -9.01 36.84
N GLY A 368 -10.41 -10.30 36.57
CA GLY A 368 -11.65 -11.03 36.86
C GLY A 368 -12.54 -11.23 35.63
N HIS A 369 -12.15 -10.70 34.46
CA HIS A 369 -12.95 -10.66 33.24
C HIS A 369 -12.14 -11.15 32.04
N LYS A 370 -11.83 -12.45 31.99
CA LYS A 370 -11.08 -13.04 30.87
C LYS A 370 -11.80 -12.80 29.54
N SER A 371 -11.02 -12.49 28.51
CA SER A 371 -11.47 -12.21 27.15
C SER A 371 -12.44 -11.04 27.09
N ALA A 372 -12.14 -9.93 27.77
CA ALA A 372 -12.97 -8.74 27.77
C ALA A 372 -12.14 -7.47 27.59
N TYR A 373 -12.75 -6.48 26.93
CA TYR A 373 -12.29 -5.10 27.00
C TYR A 373 -12.80 -4.48 28.29
N VAL A 374 -11.89 -3.97 29.11
CA VAL A 374 -12.18 -3.43 30.44
C VAL A 374 -11.59 -2.03 30.62
N LEU A 375 -12.25 -1.24 31.47
CA LEU A 375 -11.69 -0.02 32.06
C LEU A 375 -11.34 -0.36 33.50
N GLU A 376 -10.06 -0.54 33.80
CA GLU A 376 -9.62 -0.81 35.18
C GLU A 376 -9.82 0.40 36.08
N GLN A 377 -10.17 0.15 37.35
CA GLN A 377 -10.25 1.21 38.37
C GLN A 377 -8.95 2.02 38.42
N GLY A 378 -9.06 3.34 38.48
CA GLY A 378 -7.94 4.26 38.66
C GLY A 378 -8.11 5.57 37.92
N THR A 379 -7.01 6.33 37.86
CA THR A 379 -6.95 7.64 37.20
C THR A 379 -6.57 7.47 35.74
N TYR A 380 -7.35 8.10 34.86
CA TYR A 380 -7.12 8.21 33.43
C TYR A 380 -6.69 9.65 33.14
N THR A 381 -5.48 9.84 32.63
CA THR A 381 -4.94 11.18 32.33
C THR A 381 -4.83 11.39 30.83
N PHE A 382 -5.45 12.45 30.34
CA PHE A 382 -5.44 12.88 28.96
C PHE A 382 -4.39 13.98 28.79
N TYR A 383 -3.37 13.72 27.97
CA TYR A 383 -2.31 14.65 27.61
C TYR A 383 -2.58 15.22 26.22
N VAL A 384 -2.55 16.54 26.07
CA VAL A 384 -2.81 17.23 24.79
C VAL A 384 -1.62 18.09 24.40
N GLY A 385 -1.16 17.98 23.16
CA GLY A 385 -0.01 18.74 22.69
C GLY A 385 0.33 18.51 21.22
N GLY A 386 1.53 18.91 20.83
CA GLY A 386 2.01 18.82 19.45
C GLY A 386 2.73 17.51 19.10
N ASP A 387 3.09 16.71 20.10
CA ASP A 387 3.71 15.38 19.99
C ASP A 387 3.43 14.55 21.27
N VAL A 388 3.90 13.29 21.29
CA VAL A 388 3.67 12.35 22.41
C VAL A 388 4.22 12.81 23.78
N ARG A 389 5.14 13.78 23.80
CA ARG A 389 5.73 14.34 25.02
C ARG A 389 4.95 15.53 25.58
N ALA A 390 3.70 15.71 25.15
CA ALA A 390 2.76 16.66 25.72
C ALA A 390 2.73 16.63 27.26
N GLU A 391 2.74 17.83 27.86
CA GLU A 391 2.69 18.04 29.31
C GLU A 391 1.31 18.53 29.79
N GLU A 392 0.64 19.35 28.97
CA GLU A 392 -0.71 19.85 29.23
C GLU A 392 -1.68 18.67 29.35
N SER A 393 -2.43 18.62 30.45
CA SER A 393 -3.24 17.45 30.75
C SER A 393 -4.44 17.73 31.63
N ALA A 394 -5.41 16.82 31.59
CA ALA A 394 -6.54 16.73 32.49
C ALA A 394 -6.83 15.26 32.81
N SER A 395 -7.37 14.98 33.99
CA SER A 395 -7.60 13.61 34.45
C SER A 395 -9.04 13.38 34.91
N ALA A 396 -9.48 12.14 34.79
CA ALA A 396 -10.72 11.64 35.36
C ALA A 396 -10.48 10.32 36.11
N ASP A 397 -11.27 10.05 37.13
CA ASP A 397 -11.17 8.82 37.93
C ASP A 397 -12.33 7.87 37.64
N ILE A 398 -12.00 6.58 37.54
CA ILE A 398 -12.95 5.48 37.52
C ILE A 398 -12.85 4.74 38.86
N SER A 399 -13.98 4.62 39.57
CA SER A 399 -14.04 4.08 40.94
C SER A 399 -14.05 2.56 41.02
N GLU A 400 -14.44 1.87 39.95
CA GLU A 400 -14.49 0.41 39.89
C GLU A 400 -14.19 -0.09 38.48
N THR A 401 -13.61 -1.27 38.35
CA THR A 401 -13.35 -1.87 37.03
C THR A 401 -14.67 -2.17 36.33
N VAL A 402 -14.81 -1.71 35.09
CA VAL A 402 -16.02 -1.92 34.27
C VAL A 402 -15.68 -2.71 33.01
N VAL A 403 -16.54 -3.67 32.68
CA VAL A 403 -16.49 -4.39 31.40
C VAL A 403 -17.15 -3.52 30.33
N VAL A 404 -16.37 -3.13 29.31
CA VAL A 404 -16.87 -2.39 28.15
C VAL A 404 -17.49 -3.37 27.15
N GLU A 405 -16.76 -4.43 26.80
CA GLU A 405 -17.25 -5.50 25.93
C GLU A 405 -16.71 -6.86 26.37
N GLN A 406 -17.59 -7.83 26.60
CA GLN A 406 -17.21 -9.23 26.77
C GLN A 406 -17.03 -9.88 25.39
N LYS A 407 -15.92 -10.59 25.20
CA LYS A 407 -15.57 -11.37 23.99
C LYS A 407 -15.29 -12.82 24.37
N SER A 408 -14.75 -13.57 23.42
CA SER A 408 -14.22 -14.92 23.60
C SER A 408 -12.71 -14.96 23.33
N GLU A 409 -12.03 -15.94 23.92
CA GLU A 409 -10.63 -16.22 23.59
C GLU A 409 -10.53 -16.64 22.13
N LEU A 410 -9.87 -15.83 21.32
CA LEU A 410 -9.65 -16.07 19.90
C LEU A 410 -8.20 -15.69 19.56
N MET A 411 -7.58 -16.42 18.63
CA MET A 411 -6.20 -16.12 18.20
C MET A 411 -5.15 -16.14 19.33
N ALA A 412 -5.43 -16.75 20.47
CA ALA A 412 -4.43 -16.95 21.52
C ALA A 412 -3.26 -17.83 21.00
N PRO A 413 -2.03 -17.65 21.51
CA PRO A 413 -0.86 -18.36 21.00
C PRO A 413 -0.90 -19.86 21.36
N PRO A 414 -0.54 -20.78 20.45
CA PRO A 414 -0.53 -22.22 20.72
C PRO A 414 0.71 -22.69 21.49
N ILE A 415 1.67 -21.79 21.76
CA ILE A 415 2.94 -22.09 22.42
C ILE A 415 3.20 -21.12 23.57
N GLU A 416 3.96 -21.59 24.55
CA GLU A 416 4.39 -20.76 25.69
C GLU A 416 5.50 -19.79 25.28
N PHE A 417 5.37 -18.53 25.71
CA PHE A 417 6.44 -17.53 25.73
C PHE A 417 6.14 -16.49 26.83
N THR A 418 7.08 -15.59 27.07
CA THR A 418 6.86 -14.46 27.99
C THR A 418 6.77 -13.13 27.26
N ARG A 419 6.01 -12.19 27.81
CA ARG A 419 5.86 -10.82 27.31
C ARG A 419 6.38 -9.78 28.27
N VAL A 420 6.72 -8.60 27.74
CA VAL A 420 7.05 -7.40 28.51
C VAL A 420 5.85 -6.95 29.34
N LYS A 421 6.12 -6.56 30.59
CA LYS A 421 5.18 -5.90 31.50
C LYS A 421 5.90 -4.83 32.33
N PRO A 422 5.27 -3.69 32.63
CA PRO A 422 5.84 -2.67 33.50
C PRO A 422 5.80 -3.09 34.96
N GLU A 423 6.93 -2.88 35.64
CA GLU A 423 7.02 -2.84 37.10
C GLU A 423 7.25 -1.39 37.54
N ILE A 424 6.44 -0.90 38.48
CA ILE A 424 6.58 0.46 39.03
C ILE A 424 7.75 0.48 40.02
N ASN A 425 8.73 1.31 39.74
CA ASN A 425 9.86 1.60 40.62
C ASN A 425 9.44 2.54 41.77
N ALA A 426 10.24 2.60 42.83
CA ALA A 426 9.96 3.45 43.99
C ALA A 426 9.91 4.97 43.68
N ASP A 427 10.52 5.39 42.58
CA ASP A 427 10.54 6.78 42.09
C ASP A 427 9.42 7.09 41.08
N GLY A 428 8.53 6.12 40.81
CA GLY A 428 7.43 6.26 39.86
C GLY A 428 7.80 5.96 38.39
N THR A 429 9.07 5.65 38.10
CA THR A 429 9.47 5.18 36.77
C THR A 429 9.11 3.71 36.56
N PHE A 430 9.24 3.21 35.32
CA PHE A 430 8.93 1.82 35.00
C PHE A 430 10.18 1.02 34.63
N SER A 431 10.29 -0.18 35.16
CA SER A 431 11.25 -1.20 34.71
C SER A 431 10.54 -2.27 33.88
N VAL A 432 11.27 -2.87 32.93
CA VAL A 432 10.77 -4.02 32.16
C VAL A 432 10.89 -5.29 33.00
N VAL A 433 9.76 -5.95 33.24
CA VAL A 433 9.70 -7.33 33.72
C VAL A 433 9.02 -8.22 32.67
N TYR A 434 9.08 -9.54 32.86
CA TYR A 434 8.47 -10.50 31.94
C TYR A 434 7.44 -11.36 32.67
N GLU A 435 6.28 -11.57 32.04
CA GLU A 435 5.25 -12.49 32.51
C GLU A 435 4.91 -13.55 31.44
N PRO A 436 4.46 -14.75 31.83
CA PRO A 436 3.98 -15.76 30.88
C PRO A 436 2.73 -15.28 30.13
N VAL A 437 2.67 -15.56 28.83
CA VAL A 437 1.48 -15.30 28.01
C VAL A 437 0.50 -16.49 28.10
N PRO A 438 -0.81 -16.26 28.30
CA PRO A 438 -1.81 -17.32 28.25
C PRO A 438 -1.80 -18.05 26.91
N THR A 439 -1.75 -19.37 26.92
CA THR A 439 -1.85 -20.20 25.72
C THR A 439 -3.30 -20.49 25.35
N ALA A 440 -3.53 -20.75 24.07
CA ALA A 440 -4.84 -21.10 23.55
C ALA A 440 -5.43 -22.33 24.25
N THR A 441 -6.68 -22.22 24.69
CA THR A 441 -7.47 -23.33 25.25
C THR A 441 -8.13 -24.17 24.17
N LYS A 442 -8.34 -23.58 22.98
CA LYS A 442 -8.86 -24.24 21.77
C LYS A 442 -8.13 -23.69 20.54
N SER A 443 -7.98 -24.54 19.54
CA SER A 443 -7.48 -24.15 18.23
C SER A 443 -8.58 -23.57 17.34
N SER A 444 -8.18 -22.81 16.32
CA SER A 444 -9.10 -22.29 15.31
C SER A 444 -9.89 -23.38 14.57
N VAL A 445 -9.31 -24.59 14.43
CA VAL A 445 -9.98 -25.74 13.83
C VAL A 445 -11.08 -26.28 14.75
N GLU A 446 -10.83 -26.33 16.06
CA GLU A 446 -11.83 -26.76 17.05
C GLU A 446 -13.00 -25.75 17.11
N HIS A 447 -12.73 -24.45 17.09
CA HIS A 447 -13.79 -23.43 17.00
C HIS A 447 -14.66 -23.62 15.76
N ARG A 448 -14.06 -23.92 14.61
CA ARG A 448 -14.83 -24.22 13.40
C ARG A 448 -15.71 -25.45 13.55
N GLN A 449 -15.21 -26.53 14.16
CA GLN A 449 -15.97 -27.76 14.33
C GLN A 449 -17.23 -27.58 15.20
N GLU A 450 -17.24 -26.57 16.07
CA GLU A 450 -18.38 -26.21 16.91
C GLU A 450 -19.45 -25.40 16.16
N GLU A 451 -19.11 -24.80 15.02
CA GLU A 451 -19.95 -23.85 14.29
C GLU A 451 -19.87 -24.05 12.76
N LEU A 452 -20.53 -25.11 12.27
CA LEU A 452 -20.67 -25.35 10.84
C LEU A 452 -21.87 -24.59 10.25
N PRO A 453 -21.73 -23.95 9.07
CA PRO A 453 -22.84 -23.31 8.40
C PRO A 453 -23.90 -24.34 7.94
N ALA A 454 -25.16 -23.92 7.91
CA ALA A 454 -26.25 -24.74 7.40
C ALA A 454 -26.27 -24.75 5.87
N GLU A 455 -26.44 -25.93 5.27
CA GLU A 455 -26.51 -26.09 3.83
C GLU A 455 -27.85 -25.60 3.24
N ILE A 456 -27.76 -24.85 2.15
CA ILE A 456 -28.88 -24.51 1.28
C ILE A 456 -29.08 -25.65 0.28
N THR A 457 -30.26 -26.27 0.26
CA THR A 457 -30.54 -27.39 -0.65
C THR A 457 -30.43 -26.96 -2.12
N GLN A 458 -29.63 -27.68 -2.91
CA GLN A 458 -29.49 -27.39 -4.33
C GLN A 458 -30.79 -27.63 -5.09
N THR A 459 -31.21 -26.67 -5.92
CA THR A 459 -32.46 -26.72 -6.69
C THR A 459 -32.25 -26.91 -8.19
N GLY A 460 -31.00 -26.80 -8.66
CA GLY A 460 -30.65 -26.60 -10.07
C GLY A 460 -31.08 -25.23 -10.60
N ASP A 461 -30.65 -24.88 -11.81
CA ASP A 461 -30.97 -23.60 -12.45
C ASP A 461 -32.50 -23.39 -12.57
N LYS A 462 -33.00 -22.34 -11.91
CA LYS A 462 -34.40 -21.88 -11.96
C LYS A 462 -34.58 -20.67 -12.87
N GLY A 463 -33.50 -20.20 -13.49
CA GLY A 463 -33.45 -19.00 -14.31
C GLY A 463 -33.33 -17.71 -13.51
N TYR A 464 -33.17 -17.76 -12.18
CA TYR A 464 -32.96 -16.55 -11.38
C TYR A 464 -31.58 -15.97 -11.69
N LYS A 465 -31.53 -14.65 -11.86
CA LYS A 465 -30.30 -13.92 -12.13
C LYS A 465 -29.92 -13.04 -10.95
N LEU A 466 -28.66 -12.63 -10.87
CA LEU A 466 -28.19 -11.77 -9.78
C LEU A 466 -28.97 -10.43 -9.71
N VAL A 467 -29.44 -9.93 -10.85
CA VAL A 467 -30.34 -8.76 -10.92
C VAL A 467 -31.69 -8.98 -10.24
N ASP A 468 -32.19 -10.21 -10.17
CA ASP A 468 -33.44 -10.51 -9.45
C ASP A 468 -33.23 -10.43 -7.93
N VAL A 469 -32.04 -10.79 -7.44
CA VAL A 469 -31.63 -10.57 -6.03
C VAL A 469 -31.54 -9.08 -5.75
N ALA A 470 -30.81 -8.33 -6.58
CA ALA A 470 -30.64 -6.88 -6.42
C ALA A 470 -31.99 -6.12 -6.45
N LYS A 471 -32.98 -6.64 -7.19
CA LYS A 471 -34.34 -6.08 -7.26
C LYS A 471 -35.30 -6.64 -6.21
N GLY A 472 -34.83 -7.47 -5.28
CA GLY A 472 -35.63 -8.08 -4.21
C GLY A 472 -36.72 -9.04 -4.69
N ARG A 473 -36.58 -9.60 -5.89
CA ARG A 473 -37.55 -10.54 -6.49
C ARG A 473 -37.34 -11.97 -6.00
N VAL A 474 -36.10 -12.31 -5.66
CA VAL A 474 -35.68 -13.57 -5.05
C VAL A 474 -34.68 -13.27 -3.95
N SER A 475 -34.55 -14.16 -2.95
CA SER A 475 -33.51 -14.03 -1.93
C SER A 475 -32.13 -14.42 -2.48
N MET A 476 -31.07 -14.04 -1.76
CA MET A 476 -29.72 -14.51 -2.10
C MET A 476 -29.62 -16.04 -1.94
N GLU A 477 -30.29 -16.59 -0.92
CA GLU A 477 -30.33 -18.02 -0.66
C GLU A 477 -30.99 -18.79 -1.81
N ASP A 478 -32.12 -18.30 -2.35
CA ASP A 478 -32.79 -18.91 -3.49
C ASP A 478 -31.94 -18.84 -4.77
N PHE A 479 -31.18 -17.76 -4.94
CA PHE A 479 -30.27 -17.59 -6.07
C PHE A 479 -29.08 -18.57 -6.00
N ILE A 480 -28.43 -18.67 -4.84
CA ILE A 480 -27.29 -19.57 -4.60
C ILE A 480 -27.71 -21.05 -4.62
N ALA A 481 -28.95 -21.37 -4.22
CA ALA A 481 -29.50 -22.72 -4.31
C ALA A 481 -29.43 -23.31 -5.74
N GLN A 482 -29.35 -22.48 -6.78
CA GLN A 482 -29.26 -22.93 -8.17
C GLN A 482 -27.91 -23.57 -8.52
N PHE A 483 -26.83 -23.15 -7.86
CA PHE A 483 -25.46 -23.43 -8.29
C PHE A 483 -25.12 -24.91 -8.15
N SER A 484 -24.34 -25.45 -9.07
CA SER A 484 -23.72 -26.78 -8.95
C SER A 484 -22.53 -26.78 -7.97
N ASP A 485 -21.97 -27.94 -7.64
CA ASP A 485 -20.65 -27.98 -6.95
C ASP A 485 -19.60 -27.28 -7.80
N ASP A 486 -19.59 -27.52 -9.12
CA ASP A 486 -18.65 -26.89 -10.06
C ASP A 486 -18.77 -25.35 -10.06
N ASP A 487 -20.00 -24.81 -10.04
CA ASP A 487 -20.21 -23.35 -9.96
C ASP A 487 -19.69 -22.78 -8.62
N LEU A 488 -19.95 -23.49 -7.51
CA LEU A 488 -19.54 -23.09 -6.17
C LEU A 488 -18.01 -23.12 -5.99
N VAL A 489 -17.31 -24.12 -6.51
CA VAL A 489 -15.84 -24.16 -6.44
C VAL A 489 -15.20 -23.18 -7.44
N ALA A 490 -15.87 -22.87 -8.55
CA ALA A 490 -15.35 -21.90 -9.52
C ALA A 490 -15.46 -20.45 -9.03
N ILE A 491 -16.56 -20.07 -8.38
CA ILE A 491 -16.78 -18.66 -7.98
C ILE A 491 -15.80 -18.16 -6.91
N VAL A 492 -15.25 -19.06 -6.10
CA VAL A 492 -14.22 -18.73 -5.08
C VAL A 492 -12.81 -18.59 -5.67
N ARG A 493 -12.63 -18.86 -6.97
CA ARG A 493 -11.34 -18.70 -7.66
C ARG A 493 -11.28 -17.32 -8.32
N GLY A 494 -10.28 -16.52 -7.94
CA GLY A 494 -9.86 -15.38 -8.73
C GLY A 494 -9.03 -15.83 -9.95
N GLU A 495 -9.09 -15.07 -11.03
CA GLU A 495 -8.26 -15.25 -12.22
C GLU A 495 -7.23 -14.13 -12.38
N GLY A 496 -5.99 -14.47 -12.72
CA GLY A 496 -4.94 -13.49 -12.95
C GLY A 496 -3.52 -14.07 -12.93
N MET A 497 -2.48 -13.22 -12.92
CA MET A 497 -2.56 -11.76 -13.09
C MET A 497 -2.88 -11.41 -14.55
N SER A 498 -3.32 -10.17 -14.82
CA SER A 498 -3.65 -9.69 -16.16
C SER A 498 -4.71 -10.53 -16.88
N SER A 499 -5.78 -10.91 -16.16
CA SER A 499 -6.88 -11.67 -16.77
C SER A 499 -7.46 -10.88 -17.95
N PRO A 500 -7.70 -11.51 -19.12
CA PRO A 500 -8.25 -10.83 -20.29
C PRO A 500 -9.74 -10.45 -20.10
N LYS A 501 -10.37 -10.88 -19.01
CA LYS A 501 -11.79 -10.63 -18.72
C LYS A 501 -12.04 -9.25 -18.10
N VAL A 502 -10.98 -8.52 -17.73
CA VAL A 502 -11.04 -7.23 -17.03
C VAL A 502 -10.02 -6.25 -17.62
N THR A 503 -9.88 -5.07 -17.01
CA THR A 503 -8.97 -4.02 -17.45
C THR A 503 -7.54 -4.55 -17.66
N PRO A 504 -6.87 -4.19 -18.77
CA PRO A 504 -5.55 -4.71 -19.10
C PRO A 504 -4.45 -4.43 -18.07
N GLY A 505 -3.76 -5.48 -17.65
CA GLY A 505 -2.59 -5.39 -16.77
C GLY A 505 -2.91 -5.22 -15.29
N THR A 506 -4.14 -5.52 -14.87
CA THR A 506 -4.54 -5.45 -13.46
C THR A 506 -4.21 -6.71 -12.68
N GLY A 507 -4.30 -6.61 -11.34
CA GLY A 507 -3.93 -7.68 -10.40
C GLY A 507 -4.79 -8.93 -10.49
N GLY A 508 -6.11 -8.81 -10.71
CA GLY A 508 -6.99 -9.98 -10.78
C GLY A 508 -8.45 -9.69 -11.17
N ALA A 509 -9.15 -10.76 -11.52
CA ALA A 509 -10.56 -10.81 -11.88
C ALA A 509 -11.30 -11.81 -10.99
N PHE A 510 -12.56 -11.55 -10.62
CA PHE A 510 -13.36 -12.47 -9.80
C PHE A 510 -14.87 -12.32 -10.05
N GLY A 511 -15.67 -13.25 -9.51
CA GLY A 511 -17.12 -13.28 -9.72
C GLY A 511 -17.51 -14.17 -10.90
N GLY A 512 -17.98 -13.57 -12.00
CA GLY A 512 -18.44 -14.26 -13.21
C GLY A 512 -17.33 -14.90 -14.05
N VAL A 513 -16.37 -15.61 -13.45
CA VAL A 513 -15.16 -16.09 -14.13
C VAL A 513 -15.37 -17.30 -15.04
N THR A 514 -16.58 -17.86 -15.12
CA THR A 514 -16.92 -18.95 -16.06
C THR A 514 -18.18 -18.60 -16.83
N ASP A 515 -18.38 -19.22 -18.00
CA ASP A 515 -19.59 -19.03 -18.81
C ASP A 515 -20.88 -19.37 -18.04
N SER A 516 -20.81 -20.36 -17.14
CA SER A 516 -21.93 -20.73 -16.25
C SER A 516 -22.26 -19.60 -15.27
N LEU A 517 -21.25 -19.05 -14.59
CA LEU A 517 -21.41 -17.93 -13.65
C LEU A 517 -21.90 -16.64 -14.36
N LEU A 518 -21.37 -16.36 -15.56
CA LEU A 518 -21.88 -15.30 -16.43
C LEU A 518 -23.36 -15.55 -16.80
N GLY A 519 -23.72 -16.80 -17.05
CA GLY A 519 -25.10 -17.24 -17.31
C GLY A 519 -26.07 -16.89 -16.19
N TYR A 520 -25.63 -16.87 -14.93
CA TYR A 520 -26.43 -16.41 -13.77
C TYR A 520 -26.50 -14.87 -13.64
N GLY A 521 -25.89 -14.12 -14.56
CA GLY A 521 -25.87 -12.66 -14.53
C GLY A 521 -24.89 -12.08 -13.51
N ILE A 522 -23.85 -12.83 -13.16
CA ILE A 522 -22.76 -12.37 -12.30
C ILE A 522 -21.68 -11.75 -13.19
N PRO A 523 -21.37 -10.46 -13.09
CA PRO A 523 -20.30 -9.85 -13.87
C PRO A 523 -18.90 -10.23 -13.35
N VAL A 524 -17.86 -9.91 -14.12
CA VAL A 524 -16.46 -10.10 -13.73
C VAL A 524 -15.92 -8.81 -13.12
N ALA A 525 -15.74 -8.79 -11.80
CA ALA A 525 -15.18 -7.66 -11.08
C ALA A 525 -13.64 -7.62 -11.21
N CYS A 526 -13.08 -6.42 -11.18
CA CYS A 526 -11.65 -6.18 -11.36
C CYS A 526 -10.98 -5.66 -10.07
N CYS A 527 -9.82 -6.19 -9.71
CA CYS A 527 -8.96 -5.65 -8.65
C CYS A 527 -7.54 -5.34 -9.16
N THR A 528 -6.89 -4.33 -8.58
CA THR A 528 -5.50 -3.97 -8.98
C THR A 528 -4.71 -3.26 -7.89
N ASP A 529 -3.39 -3.42 -7.91
CA ASP A 529 -2.47 -2.64 -7.08
C ASP A 529 -2.48 -1.16 -7.50
N GLY A 530 -2.03 -0.22 -6.69
CA GLY A 530 -1.62 -0.35 -5.31
C GLY A 530 -1.88 0.93 -4.51
N PRO A 531 -1.47 0.97 -3.23
CA PRO A 531 -1.77 2.10 -2.34
C PRO A 531 -1.36 3.48 -2.88
N SER A 532 -0.32 3.53 -3.73
CA SER A 532 0.22 4.77 -4.35
C SER A 532 -0.36 5.08 -5.73
N GLY A 533 -1.43 4.40 -6.16
CA GLY A 533 -2.09 4.60 -7.46
C GLY A 533 -2.18 3.32 -8.29
N ILE A 534 -2.89 3.39 -9.41
CA ILE A 534 -3.25 2.22 -10.22
C ILE A 534 -2.04 1.66 -10.97
N ARG A 535 -1.65 0.42 -10.65
CA ARG A 535 -0.76 -0.43 -11.43
C ARG A 535 -1.55 -1.06 -12.57
N MET A 536 -1.06 -0.83 -13.78
CA MET A 536 -1.54 -1.49 -15.00
C MET A 536 -0.34 -1.92 -15.83
N ASP A 537 -0.01 -3.21 -15.78
CA ASP A 537 1.17 -3.77 -16.42
C ASP A 537 1.14 -3.63 -17.95
N SER A 538 -0.04 -3.39 -18.54
CA SER A 538 -0.23 -3.03 -19.95
C SER A 538 0.47 -1.73 -20.39
N GLY A 539 1.09 -1.00 -19.45
CA GLY A 539 1.74 0.28 -19.70
C GLY A 539 0.80 1.48 -19.71
N LYS A 540 -0.52 1.25 -19.53
CA LYS A 540 -1.52 2.31 -19.40
C LYS A 540 -1.14 3.25 -18.25
N LYS A 541 -1.31 4.55 -18.48
CA LYS A 541 -0.92 5.58 -17.52
C LYS A 541 -1.97 5.76 -16.43
N ALA A 542 -1.49 6.00 -15.20
CA ALA A 542 -2.30 6.37 -14.04
C ALA A 542 -1.55 7.37 -13.17
N PHE A 543 -2.26 7.98 -12.22
CA PHE A 543 -1.67 8.95 -11.30
C PHE A 543 -0.81 8.25 -10.23
N ALA A 544 0.42 8.73 -10.04
CA ALA A 544 1.32 8.25 -8.99
C ALA A 544 1.23 9.16 -7.75
N MET A 545 0.60 8.68 -6.70
CA MET A 545 0.40 9.37 -5.42
C MET A 545 1.59 9.21 -4.47
N PRO A 546 1.67 10.04 -3.40
CA PRO A 546 2.63 9.84 -2.32
C PRO A 546 2.50 8.48 -1.63
N ASN A 547 3.58 8.02 -1.01
CA ASN A 547 3.58 6.78 -0.25
C ASN A 547 2.77 6.89 1.07
N GLY A 548 2.46 5.74 1.69
CA GLY A 548 1.61 5.66 2.87
C GLY A 548 2.16 6.45 4.06
N THR A 549 3.46 6.34 4.32
CA THR A 549 4.12 7.03 5.45
C THR A 549 4.06 8.55 5.32
N LEU A 550 4.23 9.10 4.11
CA LEU A 550 4.04 10.52 3.85
C LEU A 550 2.61 10.94 4.13
N LEU A 551 1.63 10.17 3.65
CA LEU A 551 0.21 10.45 3.84
C LEU A 551 -0.16 10.42 5.34
N ALA A 552 0.35 9.46 6.11
CA ALA A 552 0.18 9.42 7.56
C ALA A 552 0.85 10.63 8.24
N SER A 553 2.01 11.05 7.74
CA SER A 553 2.74 12.21 8.27
C SER A 553 2.01 13.54 8.04
N THR A 554 0.98 13.58 7.19
CA THR A 554 0.11 14.76 7.07
C THR A 554 -0.74 14.98 8.31
N TRP A 555 -1.13 13.90 9.02
CA TRP A 555 -2.15 13.92 10.08
C TRP A 555 -3.44 14.65 9.66
N ASN A 556 -3.76 14.63 8.37
CA ASN A 556 -4.90 15.34 7.78
C ASN A 556 -5.85 14.36 7.10
N LEU A 557 -6.86 13.92 7.85
CA LEU A 557 -7.83 12.94 7.39
C LEU A 557 -8.72 13.47 6.26
N GLU A 558 -9.06 14.77 6.28
CA GLU A 558 -9.87 15.41 5.22
C GLU A 558 -9.10 15.45 3.90
N LEU A 559 -7.81 15.81 3.94
CA LEU A 559 -6.95 15.79 2.77
C LEU A 559 -6.78 14.38 2.21
N MET A 560 -6.65 13.39 3.09
CA MET A 560 -6.56 11.99 2.71
C MET A 560 -7.84 11.51 2.02
N GLU A 561 -9.01 11.85 2.56
CA GLU A 561 -10.28 11.54 1.90
C GLU A 561 -10.39 12.23 0.54
N GLU A 562 -10.08 13.53 0.44
CA GLU A 562 -10.13 14.25 -0.83
C GLU A 562 -9.21 13.63 -1.90
N LEU A 563 -7.99 13.24 -1.51
CA LEU A 563 -7.05 12.58 -2.42
C LEU A 563 -7.63 11.25 -2.94
N TYR A 564 -8.21 10.44 -2.06
CA TYR A 564 -8.78 9.14 -2.45
C TYR A 564 -10.17 9.22 -3.09
N GLN A 565 -10.84 10.38 -3.03
CA GLN A 565 -11.96 10.67 -3.94
C GLN A 565 -11.47 10.75 -5.39
N TRP A 566 -10.32 11.37 -5.65
CA TRP A 566 -9.74 11.39 -7.00
C TRP A 566 -9.28 10.01 -7.45
N GLU A 567 -8.61 9.26 -6.57
CA GLU A 567 -8.23 7.87 -6.85
C GLU A 567 -9.45 6.98 -7.14
N GLY A 568 -10.51 7.09 -6.33
CA GLY A 568 -11.77 6.36 -6.56
C GLY A 568 -12.40 6.68 -7.92
N LEU A 569 -12.30 7.95 -8.36
CA LEU A 569 -12.78 8.35 -9.68
C LEU A 569 -11.86 7.82 -10.80
N GLU A 570 -10.54 7.80 -10.61
CA GLU A 570 -9.59 7.23 -11.57
C GLU A 570 -9.76 5.71 -11.73
N LEU A 571 -10.01 5.00 -10.61
CA LEU A 571 -10.31 3.56 -10.60
C LEU A 571 -11.57 3.26 -11.39
N ARG A 572 -12.65 4.01 -11.14
CA ARG A 572 -13.91 3.87 -11.89
C ARG A 572 -13.72 4.19 -13.37
N LYS A 573 -12.95 5.24 -13.71
CA LYS A 573 -12.57 5.58 -15.10
C LYS A 573 -11.83 4.43 -15.78
N ASN A 574 -11.00 3.71 -15.05
CA ASN A 574 -10.28 2.54 -15.54
C ASN A 574 -11.04 1.22 -15.38
N LYS A 575 -12.34 1.25 -15.06
CA LYS A 575 -13.21 0.06 -14.86
C LYS A 575 -12.66 -0.92 -13.82
N VAL A 576 -11.91 -0.43 -12.84
CA VAL A 576 -11.44 -1.19 -11.68
C VAL A 576 -12.45 -1.02 -10.56
N ASP A 577 -12.88 -2.11 -9.93
CA ASP A 577 -13.90 -2.06 -8.86
C ASP A 577 -13.25 -2.00 -7.46
N VAL A 578 -12.02 -2.49 -7.34
CA VAL A 578 -11.31 -2.65 -6.06
C VAL A 578 -9.83 -2.30 -6.17
N LEU A 579 -9.37 -1.35 -5.36
CA LEU A 579 -7.93 -1.08 -5.19
C LEU A 579 -7.35 -2.02 -4.15
N LEU A 580 -6.17 -2.59 -4.40
CA LEU A 580 -5.44 -3.42 -3.45
C LEU A 580 -4.61 -2.56 -2.50
N GLY A 581 -5.33 -1.75 -1.73
CA GLY A 581 -4.84 -0.87 -0.69
C GLY A 581 -6.04 -0.29 0.08
N PRO A 582 -5.84 0.28 1.26
CA PRO A 582 -4.56 0.61 1.88
C PRO A 582 -3.78 -0.60 2.43
N GLY A 583 -2.46 -0.54 2.29
CA GLY A 583 -1.54 -1.30 3.15
C GLY A 583 -1.54 -0.67 4.54
N MET A 584 -1.74 -1.46 5.59
CA MET A 584 -1.95 -0.94 6.96
C MET A 584 -1.44 -1.87 8.06
N ASN A 585 -0.42 -2.67 7.77
CA ASN A 585 0.32 -3.36 8.83
C ASN A 585 1.10 -2.33 9.67
N LEU A 586 1.25 -2.60 10.96
CA LEU A 586 1.99 -1.68 11.85
C LEU A 586 3.48 -1.68 11.53
N HIS A 587 4.12 -0.52 11.70
CA HIS A 587 5.58 -0.38 11.69
C HIS A 587 6.19 -0.97 12.97
N ARG A 588 6.15 -2.29 13.11
CA ARG A 588 6.68 -2.99 14.29
C ARG A 588 8.18 -2.78 14.47
N ASN A 589 8.92 -2.73 13.35
CA ASN A 589 10.36 -2.48 13.33
C ASN A 589 10.68 -1.57 12.13
N PRO A 590 11.58 -0.59 12.27
CA PRO A 590 11.93 0.33 11.17
C PRO A 590 12.60 -0.40 9.98
N LEU A 591 13.14 -1.61 10.18
CA LEU A 591 13.79 -2.36 9.11
C LEU A 591 12.82 -3.11 8.19
N ASN A 592 11.52 -3.17 8.48
CA ASN A 592 10.59 -3.84 7.59
C ASN A 592 10.57 -3.19 6.18
N GLY A 593 10.69 -4.01 5.13
CA GLY A 593 10.84 -3.53 3.75
C GLY A 593 9.64 -2.72 3.23
N ARG A 594 8.43 -3.05 3.69
CA ARG A 594 7.18 -2.43 3.23
C ARG A 594 6.62 -1.32 4.11
N ASN A 595 7.37 -0.81 5.08
CA ASN A 595 6.86 0.31 5.90
C ASN A 595 6.44 1.52 5.03
N PHE A 596 7.08 1.76 3.89
CA PHE A 596 6.78 2.89 3.00
C PHE A 596 5.32 2.94 2.53
N GLU A 597 4.66 1.80 2.36
CA GLU A 597 3.25 1.73 1.91
C GLU A 597 2.25 1.61 3.07
N TYR A 598 2.75 1.44 4.29
CA TYR A 598 1.96 1.44 5.51
C TYR A 598 1.95 2.84 6.12
N PHE A 599 1.42 2.99 7.34
CA PHE A 599 1.15 4.31 7.92
C PHE A 599 2.03 4.65 9.13
N SER A 600 2.05 3.77 10.14
CA SER A 600 2.55 4.13 11.46
C SER A 600 2.83 2.92 12.35
N GLU A 601 3.66 3.12 13.38
CA GLU A 601 3.74 2.25 14.56
C GLU A 601 2.46 2.27 15.42
N ASP A 602 1.57 3.25 15.23
CA ASP A 602 0.34 3.42 15.99
C ASP A 602 -0.91 2.86 15.27
N PRO A 603 -1.71 1.98 15.92
CA PRO A 603 -2.92 1.43 15.33
C PRO A 603 -4.08 2.41 15.17
N PHE A 604 -4.18 3.46 15.99
CA PHE A 604 -5.26 4.43 15.88
C PHE A 604 -5.02 5.31 14.65
N LEU A 605 -3.82 5.87 14.51
CA LEU A 605 -3.44 6.64 13.31
C LEU A 605 -3.57 5.78 12.05
N THR A 606 -3.05 4.55 12.07
CA THR A 606 -3.15 3.58 10.97
C THR A 606 -4.61 3.31 10.57
N GLY A 607 -5.49 3.04 11.55
CA GLY A 607 -6.90 2.80 11.31
C GLY A 607 -7.64 4.01 10.76
N LYS A 608 -7.37 5.21 11.29
CA LYS A 608 -7.99 6.46 10.81
C LYS A 608 -7.55 6.80 9.39
N CYS A 609 -6.27 6.66 9.06
CA CYS A 609 -5.78 6.83 7.70
C CYS A 609 -6.51 5.89 6.74
N ALA A 610 -6.53 4.58 7.04
CA ALA A 610 -7.22 3.61 6.21
C ALA A 610 -8.72 3.92 6.03
N ALA A 611 -9.41 4.27 7.12
CA ALA A 611 -10.83 4.60 7.11
C ALA A 611 -11.16 5.78 6.18
N TYR A 612 -10.35 6.84 6.18
CA TYR A 612 -10.63 8.02 5.34
C TYR A 612 -10.26 7.81 3.86
N GLN A 613 -9.26 6.97 3.56
CA GLN A 613 -9.03 6.53 2.17
C GLN A 613 -10.23 5.75 1.62
N LEU A 614 -10.79 4.84 2.42
CA LEU A 614 -11.98 4.07 2.05
C LEU A 614 -13.19 4.97 1.83
N LYS A 615 -13.48 5.89 2.77
CA LYS A 615 -14.57 6.87 2.62
C LYS A 615 -14.46 7.67 1.31
N GLY A 616 -13.25 8.09 0.94
CA GLY A 616 -13.00 8.80 -0.31
C GLY A 616 -13.38 7.98 -1.54
N MET A 617 -12.96 6.72 -1.60
CA MET A 617 -13.30 5.81 -2.71
C MET A 617 -14.79 5.42 -2.73
N HIS A 618 -15.40 5.20 -1.56
CA HIS A 618 -16.80 4.76 -1.43
C HIS A 618 -17.79 5.73 -2.07
N LYS A 619 -17.45 7.03 -2.13
CA LYS A 619 -18.19 8.06 -2.87
C LYS A 619 -18.51 7.67 -4.31
N TYR A 620 -17.64 6.88 -4.95
CA TYR A 620 -17.78 6.45 -6.34
C TYR A 620 -18.15 4.97 -6.50
N HIS A 621 -18.60 4.33 -5.42
CA HIS A 621 -18.87 2.87 -5.32
C HIS A 621 -17.63 1.98 -5.53
N ILE A 622 -16.44 2.59 -5.51
CA ILE A 622 -15.16 1.91 -5.46
C ILE A 622 -14.80 1.63 -4.01
N THR A 623 -14.03 0.59 -3.74
CA THR A 623 -13.46 0.35 -2.41
C THR A 623 -12.00 -0.01 -2.50
N GLY A 624 -11.30 0.21 -1.39
CA GLY A 624 -10.02 -0.42 -1.12
C GLY A 624 -10.18 -1.80 -0.49
N THR A 625 -9.17 -2.64 -0.66
CA THR A 625 -8.95 -3.88 0.09
C THR A 625 -7.93 -3.61 1.18
N ILE A 626 -8.38 -3.60 2.44
CA ILE A 626 -7.46 -3.39 3.57
C ILE A 626 -6.51 -4.60 3.70
N LYS A 627 -5.20 -4.34 3.70
CA LYS A 627 -4.17 -5.38 3.63
C LYS A 627 -2.95 -5.11 4.53
N HIS A 628 -2.22 -6.11 5.01
CA HIS A 628 -2.45 -7.55 4.89
C HIS A 628 -2.90 -8.11 6.25
N PHE A 629 -4.07 -8.74 6.29
CA PHE A 629 -4.79 -9.16 7.48
C PHE A 629 -4.35 -10.55 7.98
N ALA A 630 -3.52 -10.68 9.02
CA ALA A 630 -2.88 -9.63 9.82
C ALA A 630 -1.42 -9.98 10.15
N LEU A 631 -0.70 -9.05 10.81
CA LEU A 631 0.67 -9.22 11.32
C LEU A 631 1.76 -9.46 10.25
N ASN A 632 1.57 -9.05 8.99
CA ASN A 632 2.64 -9.04 7.99
C ASN A 632 3.62 -7.86 8.22
N THR A 633 4.43 -7.95 9.27
CA THR A 633 5.34 -6.88 9.71
C THR A 633 6.81 -7.22 9.47
N GLN A 634 7.10 -8.17 8.57
CA GLN A 634 8.44 -8.58 8.16
C GLN A 634 8.34 -9.20 6.76
N GLU A 635 9.15 -8.74 5.81
CA GLU A 635 9.11 -9.27 4.45
C GLU A 635 10.00 -10.51 4.27
N THR A 636 11.13 -10.58 4.97
CA THR A 636 12.02 -11.72 4.89
C THR A 636 11.29 -12.99 5.29
N SER A 637 11.20 -13.95 4.37
CA SER A 637 10.50 -15.22 4.61
C SER A 637 9.00 -15.07 4.93
N ARG A 638 8.33 -14.01 4.45
CA ARG A 638 6.90 -13.72 4.70
C ARG A 638 5.93 -14.87 4.40
N HIS A 639 6.28 -15.79 3.49
CA HIS A 639 5.49 -16.98 3.20
C HIS A 639 5.63 -18.13 4.22
N TYR A 640 6.55 -18.04 5.17
CA TYR A 640 6.95 -19.16 6.02
C TYR A 640 7.17 -18.77 7.49
N ALA A 641 7.64 -17.56 7.74
CA ALA A 641 7.93 -17.08 9.08
C ALA A 641 6.64 -16.93 9.87
N GLU A 642 6.53 -17.68 10.96
CA GLU A 642 5.39 -17.59 11.86
C GLU A 642 5.51 -16.38 12.78
N HIS A 643 4.47 -15.56 12.85
CA HIS A 643 4.36 -14.55 13.90
C HIS A 643 3.59 -15.13 15.10
N VAL A 644 4.22 -15.09 16.27
CA VAL A 644 3.61 -15.55 17.54
C VAL A 644 3.41 -14.35 18.45
N ALA A 645 2.17 -14.10 18.86
CA ALA A 645 1.77 -12.93 19.63
C ALA A 645 0.67 -13.28 20.64
N SER A 646 0.54 -12.48 21.70
CA SER A 646 -0.56 -12.64 22.66
C SER A 646 -1.89 -12.20 22.04
N GLU A 647 -3.00 -12.69 22.58
CA GLU A 647 -4.32 -12.22 22.19
C GLU A 647 -4.48 -10.72 22.46
N ARG A 648 -3.94 -10.21 23.58
CA ARG A 648 -3.96 -8.78 23.91
C ARG A 648 -3.26 -7.93 22.85
N ALA A 649 -2.04 -8.30 22.46
CA ALA A 649 -1.30 -7.55 21.44
C ALA A 649 -2.00 -7.62 20.08
N ILE A 650 -2.52 -8.79 19.70
CA ILE A 650 -3.31 -8.96 18.47
C ILE A 650 -4.51 -8.01 18.47
N ARG A 651 -5.28 -7.95 19.57
CA ARG A 651 -6.51 -7.16 19.66
C ARG A 651 -6.30 -5.65 19.87
N GLU A 652 -5.29 -5.25 20.63
CA GLU A 652 -5.03 -3.83 20.93
C GLU A 652 -4.14 -3.15 19.89
N LEU A 653 -3.26 -3.90 19.20
CA LEU A 653 -2.37 -3.36 18.18
C LEU A 653 -2.73 -3.84 16.78
N TYR A 654 -2.44 -5.11 16.47
CA TYR A 654 -2.32 -5.55 15.08
C TYR A 654 -3.66 -5.65 14.33
N LEU A 655 -4.76 -5.86 15.05
CA LEU A 655 -6.11 -5.89 14.49
C LEU A 655 -6.86 -4.57 14.65
N LYS A 656 -6.41 -3.69 15.54
CA LYS A 656 -7.14 -2.47 15.90
C LYS A 656 -7.34 -1.53 14.72
N GLY A 657 -6.33 -1.37 13.85
CA GLY A 657 -6.47 -0.58 12.63
C GLY A 657 -7.57 -1.13 11.70
N TYR A 658 -7.58 -2.46 11.49
CA TYR A 658 -8.57 -3.14 10.66
C TYR A 658 -9.98 -3.01 11.24
N GLU A 659 -10.12 -3.16 12.56
CA GLU A 659 -11.38 -2.95 13.26
C GLU A 659 -11.92 -1.53 13.03
N ILE A 660 -11.07 -0.50 13.14
CA ILE A 660 -11.44 0.90 12.86
C ILE A 660 -11.94 1.03 11.41
N ALA A 661 -11.21 0.47 10.44
CA ALA A 661 -11.60 0.54 9.04
C ALA A 661 -12.97 -0.13 8.78
N VAL A 662 -13.22 -1.29 9.40
CA VAL A 662 -14.52 -1.99 9.29
C VAL A 662 -15.63 -1.18 9.96
N LYS A 663 -15.47 -0.80 11.23
CA LYS A 663 -16.54 -0.17 12.02
C LYS A 663 -16.83 1.27 11.65
N GLU A 664 -15.81 2.06 11.27
CA GLU A 664 -15.99 3.50 11.02
C GLU A 664 -16.14 3.88 9.55
N ALA A 665 -15.57 3.09 8.64
CA ALA A 665 -15.64 3.36 7.20
C ALA A 665 -16.43 2.30 6.43
N GLY A 666 -16.92 1.24 7.10
CA GLY A 666 -17.63 0.17 6.42
C GLY A 666 -16.74 -0.56 5.41
N ALA A 667 -15.48 -0.81 5.76
CA ALA A 667 -14.59 -1.63 4.91
C ALA A 667 -15.26 -2.95 4.56
N HIS A 668 -15.28 -3.29 3.27
CA HIS A 668 -15.98 -4.48 2.76
C HIS A 668 -15.14 -5.28 1.76
N ALA A 669 -13.83 -5.06 1.73
CA ALA A 669 -12.84 -5.94 1.12
C ALA A 669 -11.60 -6.04 2.02
N VAL A 670 -11.13 -7.25 2.29
CA VAL A 670 -9.98 -7.55 3.15
C VAL A 670 -9.07 -8.54 2.42
N MET A 671 -7.75 -8.38 2.55
CA MET A 671 -6.78 -9.35 2.02
C MET A 671 -5.96 -9.94 3.15
N THR A 672 -5.90 -11.27 3.24
CA THR A 672 -5.07 -11.96 4.24
C THR A 672 -3.58 -11.90 3.90
N THR A 673 -2.71 -12.44 4.75
CA THR A 673 -1.26 -12.42 4.53
C THR A 673 -0.74 -13.70 3.85
N TYR A 674 0.54 -13.68 3.51
CA TYR A 674 1.27 -14.87 3.06
C TYR A 674 1.63 -15.87 4.17
N GLY A 675 1.81 -15.40 5.39
CA GLY A 675 2.44 -16.14 6.47
C GLY A 675 1.48 -16.63 7.55
N PRO A 676 1.94 -17.54 8.42
CA PRO A 676 1.15 -17.99 9.55
C PRO A 676 1.24 -17.06 10.77
N VAL A 677 0.14 -17.00 11.51
CA VAL A 677 0.03 -16.34 12.82
C VAL A 677 -0.50 -17.36 13.82
N ASN A 678 0.17 -17.51 14.95
CA ASN A 678 -0.25 -18.39 16.05
C ASN A 678 -0.66 -19.80 15.56
N GLY A 679 0.20 -20.46 14.79
CA GLY A 679 0.06 -21.85 14.36
C GLY A 679 -0.62 -22.10 13.02
N ARG A 680 -1.21 -21.08 12.38
CA ARG A 680 -2.02 -21.29 11.16
C ARG A 680 -1.84 -20.17 10.15
N TYR A 681 -1.87 -20.50 8.85
CA TYR A 681 -1.86 -19.50 7.79
C TYR A 681 -3.08 -18.58 7.92
N THR A 682 -2.89 -17.27 7.75
CA THR A 682 -3.96 -16.29 7.94
C THR A 682 -5.11 -16.49 6.96
N SER A 683 -4.80 -16.96 5.74
CA SER A 683 -5.77 -17.29 4.68
C SER A 683 -6.79 -18.34 5.09
N SER A 684 -6.45 -19.26 5.99
CA SER A 684 -7.34 -20.34 6.46
C SER A 684 -7.64 -20.26 7.96
N ASN A 685 -7.35 -19.14 8.62
CA ASN A 685 -7.57 -18.99 10.06
C ASN A 685 -9.02 -18.56 10.38
N PHE A 686 -9.85 -19.51 10.82
CA PHE A 686 -11.27 -19.29 11.12
C PHE A 686 -11.52 -18.30 12.26
N ASP A 687 -10.63 -18.25 13.26
CA ASP A 687 -10.76 -17.28 14.36
C ASP A 687 -10.59 -15.86 13.82
N LEU A 688 -9.58 -15.65 12.97
CA LEU A 688 -9.27 -14.36 12.39
C LEU A 688 -10.36 -13.91 11.41
N VAL A 689 -10.64 -14.73 10.39
CA VAL A 689 -11.50 -14.30 9.29
C VAL A 689 -12.97 -14.50 9.60
N THR A 690 -13.42 -15.47 10.40
CA THR A 690 -14.85 -15.61 10.74
C THR A 690 -15.17 -14.99 12.09
N LYS A 691 -14.60 -15.52 13.19
CA LYS A 691 -15.02 -15.14 14.54
C LYS A 691 -14.77 -13.66 14.84
N ILE A 692 -13.57 -13.16 14.59
CA ILE A 692 -13.24 -11.75 14.85
C ILE A 692 -13.86 -10.85 13.79
N LEU A 693 -13.49 -11.06 12.52
CA LEU A 693 -13.87 -10.13 11.45
C LEU A 693 -15.39 -10.06 11.22
N ARG A 694 -16.09 -11.19 11.17
CA ARG A 694 -17.54 -11.21 10.90
C ARG A 694 -18.36 -11.16 12.17
N ASP A 695 -18.13 -12.08 13.11
CA ASP A 695 -19.04 -12.21 14.26
C ASP A 695 -18.85 -11.08 15.28
N GLU A 696 -17.60 -10.68 15.56
CA GLU A 696 -17.34 -9.60 16.53
C GLU A 696 -17.45 -8.19 15.92
N TRP A 697 -17.06 -8.00 14.65
CA TRP A 697 -17.03 -6.67 14.02
C TRP A 697 -18.17 -6.39 13.04
N GLY A 698 -18.92 -7.41 12.62
CA GLY A 698 -20.04 -7.25 11.69
C GLY A 698 -19.63 -6.99 10.24
N PHE A 699 -18.48 -7.50 9.80
CA PHE A 699 -18.04 -7.37 8.40
C PHE A 699 -18.97 -8.14 7.45
N GLU A 700 -19.47 -7.48 6.40
CA GLU A 700 -20.38 -8.08 5.40
C GLU A 700 -19.78 -8.14 3.98
N GLY A 701 -18.45 -7.98 3.88
CA GLY A 701 -17.72 -7.92 2.61
C GLY A 701 -17.07 -9.23 2.17
N ILE A 702 -16.08 -9.09 1.28
CA ILE A 702 -15.23 -10.21 0.81
C ILE A 702 -13.87 -10.23 1.51
N VAL A 703 -13.39 -11.43 1.81
CA VAL A 703 -11.99 -11.70 2.14
C VAL A 703 -11.36 -12.39 0.95
N MET A 704 -10.18 -11.93 0.55
CA MET A 704 -9.35 -12.58 -0.45
C MET A 704 -8.01 -12.97 0.12
N THR A 705 -7.36 -13.97 -0.47
CA THR A 705 -5.96 -14.26 -0.18
C THR A 705 -5.05 -13.18 -0.76
N ASP A 706 -3.82 -13.11 -0.26
CA ASP A 706 -2.72 -12.54 -1.03
C ASP A 706 -2.39 -13.46 -2.23
N TRP A 707 -1.63 -12.97 -3.22
CA TRP A 707 -1.39 -13.67 -4.51
C TRP A 707 -0.61 -14.97 -4.32
N TRP A 708 -1.28 -16.11 -4.56
CA TRP A 708 -0.76 -17.46 -4.37
C TRP A 708 -0.43 -17.80 -2.92
N ALA A 709 -1.17 -17.19 -1.97
CA ALA A 709 -0.98 -17.50 -0.55
C ALA A 709 -1.34 -18.96 -0.23
N LYS A 710 -0.66 -19.50 0.78
CA LYS A 710 -0.89 -20.87 1.25
C LYS A 710 -2.00 -20.89 2.28
N GLY A 711 -2.76 -21.98 2.33
CA GLY A 711 -3.65 -22.35 3.43
C GLY A 711 -3.02 -23.40 4.35
N GLY A 712 -3.72 -23.77 5.42
CA GLY A 712 -3.35 -24.88 6.30
C GLY A 712 -2.56 -24.47 7.56
N ASN A 713 -1.92 -25.47 8.16
CA ASN A 713 -1.14 -25.32 9.39
C ASN A 713 0.29 -24.84 9.13
N VAL A 714 0.89 -24.16 10.11
CA VAL A 714 2.31 -23.77 10.05
C VAL A 714 3.20 -24.99 9.77
N GLY A 715 4.15 -24.83 8.85
CA GLY A 715 5.08 -25.90 8.44
C GLY A 715 4.51 -26.93 7.45
N ALA A 716 3.20 -26.90 7.16
CA ALA A 716 2.55 -27.80 6.21
C ALA A 716 1.62 -27.05 5.22
N GLY A 717 1.85 -25.74 5.04
CA GLY A 717 0.98 -24.93 4.20
C GLY A 717 1.13 -25.19 2.71
N ASP A 718 0.01 -25.15 1.99
CA ASP A 718 -0.11 -25.44 0.57
C ASP A 718 -1.01 -24.41 -0.13
N GLY A 719 -0.63 -23.97 -1.33
CA GLY A 719 -1.44 -23.08 -2.17
C GLY A 719 -2.61 -23.79 -2.85
N ALA A 720 -2.61 -25.13 -2.89
CA ALA A 720 -3.71 -25.93 -3.40
C ALA A 720 -4.79 -26.23 -2.33
N ASP A 721 -4.58 -25.84 -1.06
CA ASP A 721 -5.49 -26.13 0.05
C ASP A 721 -6.70 -25.18 0.12
N MET A 722 -7.47 -25.15 -0.97
CA MET A 722 -8.65 -24.31 -1.11
C MET A 722 -9.76 -24.69 -0.15
N ALA A 723 -9.89 -25.99 0.16
CA ALA A 723 -10.88 -26.48 1.11
C ALA A 723 -10.72 -25.82 2.49
N ASP A 724 -9.50 -25.71 3.01
CA ASP A 724 -9.22 -25.11 4.31
C ASP A 724 -9.41 -23.58 4.31
N ILE A 725 -9.05 -22.93 3.20
CA ILE A 725 -9.25 -21.48 2.99
C ILE A 725 -10.75 -21.13 2.95
N VAL A 726 -11.56 -21.87 2.18
CA VAL A 726 -13.01 -21.68 2.11
C VAL A 726 -13.69 -22.06 3.42
N ALA A 727 -13.24 -23.13 4.07
CA ALA A 727 -13.72 -23.55 5.39
C ALA A 727 -13.54 -22.47 6.47
N ALA A 728 -12.50 -21.63 6.34
CA ALA A 728 -12.29 -20.47 7.21
C ALA A 728 -13.22 -19.29 6.88
N GLN A 729 -13.91 -19.32 5.73
CA GLN A 729 -14.64 -18.22 5.11
C GLN A 729 -13.72 -17.16 4.49
N ASN A 730 -12.55 -17.54 3.97
CA ASN A 730 -11.83 -16.68 3.03
C ASN A 730 -12.43 -16.92 1.64
N ASP A 731 -13.08 -15.89 1.10
CA ASP A 731 -14.04 -16.05 0.01
C ASP A 731 -13.38 -16.26 -1.34
N LEU A 732 -12.19 -15.68 -1.55
CA LEU A 732 -11.52 -15.62 -2.86
C LEU A 732 -10.05 -16.05 -2.76
N TYR A 733 -9.69 -17.10 -3.48
CA TYR A 733 -8.28 -17.41 -3.74
C TYR A 733 -7.76 -16.60 -4.92
N MET A 734 -6.80 -15.73 -4.63
CA MET A 734 -6.07 -14.94 -5.61
C MET A 734 -4.71 -15.59 -5.83
N VAL A 735 -4.34 -16.11 -7.00
CA VAL A 735 -5.14 -16.25 -8.23
C VAL A 735 -4.85 -17.59 -8.91
N THR A 736 -5.77 -17.99 -9.78
CA THR A 736 -5.62 -19.09 -10.74
C THR A 736 -5.44 -18.52 -12.16
N THR A 737 -4.82 -19.27 -13.08
CA THR A 737 -4.75 -18.83 -14.48
C THR A 737 -6.09 -19.00 -15.19
N SER A 738 -6.74 -20.14 -14.99
CA SER A 738 -8.12 -20.41 -15.44
C SER A 738 -8.89 -21.03 -14.29
N ALA A 739 -9.95 -20.35 -13.87
CA ALA A 739 -10.82 -20.83 -12.80
C ALA A 739 -11.64 -22.05 -13.26
N ALA A 740 -12.05 -22.07 -14.52
CA ALA A 740 -12.83 -23.15 -15.13
C ALA A 740 -12.02 -24.46 -15.20
N ASP A 741 -10.74 -24.37 -15.55
CA ASP A 741 -9.88 -25.56 -15.75
C ASP A 741 -9.19 -26.02 -14.46
N ASN A 742 -9.44 -25.35 -13.33
CA ASN A 742 -8.76 -25.59 -12.06
C ASN A 742 -7.23 -25.67 -12.24
N THR A 743 -6.61 -24.67 -12.86
CA THR A 743 -5.17 -24.72 -13.17
C THR A 743 -4.27 -24.75 -11.94
N ASN A 744 -4.80 -24.37 -10.76
CA ASN A 744 -4.10 -24.48 -9.48
C ASN A 744 -4.14 -25.90 -8.90
N ASN A 745 -4.92 -26.81 -9.50
CA ASN A 745 -5.16 -28.17 -9.02
C ASN A 745 -5.61 -28.20 -7.54
N ASP A 746 -6.54 -27.32 -7.19
CA ASP A 746 -7.00 -27.21 -5.81
C ASP A 746 -7.81 -28.43 -5.34
N ASN A 747 -7.86 -28.61 -4.02
CA ASN A 747 -8.50 -29.75 -3.36
C ASN A 747 -10.01 -29.56 -3.09
N SER A 748 -10.69 -28.63 -3.75
CA SER A 748 -12.09 -28.27 -3.41
C SER A 748 -13.07 -29.44 -3.54
N LEU A 749 -13.08 -30.10 -4.70
CA LEU A 749 -13.98 -31.22 -4.98
C LEU A 749 -13.61 -32.47 -4.16
N GLU A 750 -12.32 -32.70 -3.92
CA GLU A 750 -11.86 -33.76 -3.02
C GLU A 750 -12.35 -33.51 -1.59
N GLY A 751 -12.21 -32.27 -1.11
CA GLY A 751 -12.65 -31.85 0.21
C GLY A 751 -14.16 -31.96 0.43
N LEU A 752 -14.96 -31.64 -0.59
CA LEU A 752 -16.41 -31.86 -0.56
C LEU A 752 -16.74 -33.36 -0.50
N ALA A 753 -16.04 -34.20 -1.27
CA ALA A 753 -16.28 -35.64 -1.32
C ALA A 753 -15.89 -36.37 -0.03
N ASN A 754 -14.80 -35.94 0.63
CA ASN A 754 -14.30 -36.54 1.86
C ASN A 754 -14.82 -35.87 3.15
N GLY A 755 -15.49 -34.72 3.03
CA GLY A 755 -16.13 -33.99 4.12
C GLY A 755 -15.21 -33.09 4.94
N THR A 756 -14.01 -32.74 4.47
CA THR A 756 -13.13 -31.76 5.15
C THR A 756 -13.69 -30.34 5.05
N VAL A 757 -14.42 -30.04 3.98
CA VAL A 757 -15.17 -28.79 3.76
C VAL A 757 -16.60 -29.13 3.37
N THR A 758 -17.56 -28.26 3.71
CA THR A 758 -18.97 -28.49 3.42
C THR A 758 -19.41 -27.65 2.23
N ARG A 759 -20.47 -28.10 1.55
CA ARG A 759 -21.10 -27.31 0.49
C ARG A 759 -21.61 -25.96 1.01
N ALA A 760 -22.08 -25.92 2.26
CA ALA A 760 -22.50 -24.71 2.96
C ALA A 760 -21.38 -23.66 3.10
N ASP A 761 -20.12 -24.08 3.24
CA ASP A 761 -18.98 -23.17 3.28
C ASP A 761 -18.84 -22.41 1.95
N TYR A 762 -18.88 -23.12 0.82
CA TYR A 762 -18.83 -22.50 -0.50
C TYR A 762 -20.06 -21.64 -0.79
N GLN A 763 -21.25 -22.06 -0.35
CA GLN A 763 -22.47 -21.27 -0.51
C GLN A 763 -22.39 -19.93 0.23
N ARG A 764 -21.82 -19.93 1.44
CA ARG A 764 -21.56 -18.72 2.22
C ARG A 764 -20.59 -17.79 1.49
N CYS A 765 -19.45 -18.31 1.02
CA CYS A 765 -18.48 -17.52 0.24
C CYS A 765 -19.08 -16.97 -1.06
N ALA A 766 -19.81 -17.79 -1.81
CA ALA A 766 -20.49 -17.39 -3.04
C ALA A 766 -21.51 -16.26 -2.80
N ALA A 767 -22.26 -16.34 -1.69
CA ALA A 767 -23.18 -15.28 -1.29
C ALA A 767 -22.45 -13.97 -0.95
N ASN A 768 -21.32 -14.03 -0.23
CA ASN A 768 -20.49 -12.85 0.08
C ASN A 768 -19.98 -12.18 -1.20
N ILE A 769 -19.45 -12.96 -2.15
CA ILE A 769 -18.97 -12.46 -3.46
C ILE A 769 -20.12 -11.80 -4.23
N CYS A 770 -21.28 -12.45 -4.30
CA CYS A 770 -22.45 -11.92 -5.01
C CYS A 770 -22.98 -10.63 -4.38
N ARG A 771 -23.09 -10.55 -3.05
CA ARG A 771 -23.51 -9.33 -2.33
C ARG A 771 -22.53 -8.18 -2.58
N PHE A 772 -21.23 -8.48 -2.53
CA PHE A 772 -20.20 -7.50 -2.83
C PHE A 772 -20.36 -6.95 -4.24
N ILE A 773 -20.45 -7.81 -5.25
CA ILE A 773 -20.54 -7.42 -6.67
C ILE A 773 -21.77 -6.55 -6.97
N ILE A 774 -22.94 -6.84 -6.37
CA ILE A 774 -24.17 -6.04 -6.57
C ILE A 774 -23.95 -4.55 -6.27
N SER A 775 -23.03 -4.23 -5.36
CA SER A 775 -22.73 -2.85 -4.94
C SER A 775 -21.68 -2.14 -5.80
N LYS A 776 -21.12 -2.80 -6.83
CA LYS A 776 -19.97 -2.31 -7.59
C LYS A 776 -20.33 -1.74 -8.96
N PRO A 777 -19.53 -0.79 -9.50
CA PRO A 777 -19.74 -0.23 -10.83
C PRO A 777 -19.87 -1.27 -11.94
N VAL A 778 -19.13 -2.39 -11.88
CA VAL A 778 -19.28 -3.47 -12.86
C VAL A 778 -20.71 -4.00 -12.96
N PHE A 779 -21.43 -4.10 -11.85
CA PHE A 779 -22.82 -4.56 -11.85
C PHE A 779 -23.76 -3.50 -12.42
N PHE A 780 -23.54 -2.24 -12.10
CA PHE A 780 -24.29 -1.10 -12.66
C PHE A 780 -24.13 -1.02 -14.19
N ARG A 781 -22.92 -1.25 -14.69
CA ARG A 781 -22.64 -1.37 -16.14
C ARG A 781 -23.39 -2.54 -16.76
N LEU A 782 -23.41 -3.71 -16.12
CA LEU A 782 -24.10 -4.90 -16.62
C LEU A 782 -25.61 -4.67 -16.78
N ILE A 783 -26.27 -4.06 -15.79
CA ILE A 783 -27.72 -3.85 -15.81
C ILE A 783 -28.15 -2.55 -16.49
N ASN A 784 -27.18 -1.69 -16.84
CA ASN A 784 -27.40 -0.37 -17.41
C ASN A 784 -28.29 0.54 -16.54
N GLU A 785 -28.02 0.57 -15.23
CA GLU A 785 -28.68 1.42 -14.23
C GLU A 785 -27.61 2.03 -13.30
N ASN A 786 -27.76 3.29 -12.88
CA ASN A 786 -26.80 4.03 -12.02
C ASN A 786 -25.37 4.16 -12.60
N ASN A 787 -25.25 4.24 -13.93
CA ASN A 787 -23.98 4.31 -14.67
C ASN A 787 -23.71 5.68 -15.31
N GLU A 788 -24.34 6.76 -14.82
CA GLU A 788 -24.18 8.11 -15.36
C GLU A 788 -22.73 8.59 -15.31
N ILE A 789 -22.02 8.27 -14.22
CA ILE A 789 -20.60 8.56 -14.05
C ILE A 789 -19.76 7.80 -15.08
N ASP A 790 -20.05 6.51 -15.30
CA ASP A 790 -19.31 5.70 -16.27
C ASP A 790 -19.52 6.23 -17.70
N ASN A 791 -20.75 6.62 -18.05
CA ASN A 791 -21.07 7.21 -19.36
C ASN A 791 -20.35 8.56 -19.55
N GLN A 792 -20.34 9.43 -18.54
CA GLN A 792 -19.63 10.70 -18.63
C GLN A 792 -18.12 10.52 -18.77
N LEU A 793 -17.52 9.59 -18.01
CA LEU A 793 -16.09 9.28 -18.12
C LEU A 793 -15.74 8.72 -19.50
N LEU A 794 -16.61 7.89 -20.08
CA LEU A 794 -16.45 7.37 -21.44
C LEU A 794 -16.52 8.48 -22.50
N ASP A 795 -17.45 9.43 -22.35
CA ASP A 795 -17.58 10.59 -23.25
C ASP A 795 -16.36 11.53 -23.17
N GLU A 796 -15.64 11.53 -22.05
CA GLU A 796 -14.46 12.37 -21.79
C GLU A 796 -13.12 11.72 -22.18
N ALA A 797 -13.12 10.42 -22.49
CA ALA A 797 -11.95 9.61 -22.81
C ALA A 797 -11.33 9.96 -24.17
N ASP A 798 -10.00 9.90 -24.26
CA ASP A 798 -9.27 10.14 -25.51
C ASP A 798 -9.02 8.86 -26.34
N GLU A 799 -8.48 9.01 -27.56
CA GLU A 799 -8.24 7.88 -28.46
C GLU A 799 -7.23 6.85 -27.91
N GLU A 800 -6.26 7.28 -27.10
CA GLU A 800 -5.29 6.36 -26.49
C GLU A 800 -5.96 5.57 -25.37
N GLU A 801 -6.75 6.21 -24.51
CA GLU A 801 -7.53 5.55 -23.46
C GLU A 801 -8.52 4.53 -24.04
N LEU A 802 -9.24 4.91 -25.09
CA LEU A 802 -10.17 4.03 -25.79
C LEU A 802 -9.47 2.86 -26.49
N SER A 803 -8.17 2.94 -26.80
CA SER A 803 -7.44 1.83 -27.41
C SER A 803 -7.22 0.65 -26.45
N TYR A 804 -7.16 0.91 -25.13
CA TYR A 804 -7.11 -0.13 -24.11
C TYR A 804 -8.47 -0.81 -23.89
N ASP A 805 -9.56 -0.13 -24.26
CA ASP A 805 -10.92 -0.68 -24.21
C ASP A 805 -11.30 -1.48 -25.46
N ASN A 806 -10.62 -1.24 -26.60
CA ASN A 806 -10.91 -1.83 -27.89
C ASN A 806 -9.72 -2.69 -28.38
N MET A 807 -9.27 -3.62 -27.55
CA MET A 807 -8.15 -4.51 -27.88
C MET A 807 -8.56 -5.61 -28.86
N ILE A 808 -7.60 -6.09 -29.63
CA ILE A 808 -7.73 -7.31 -30.42
C ILE A 808 -7.32 -8.49 -29.51
N ASP A 809 -8.29 -9.35 -29.16
CA ASP A 809 -8.05 -10.48 -28.26
C ASP A 809 -7.49 -11.71 -29.01
N CYS A 810 -6.20 -11.97 -28.81
CA CYS A 810 -5.50 -13.15 -29.32
C CYS A 810 -5.66 -14.31 -28.35
N ASN A 811 -6.72 -15.12 -28.53
CA ASN A 811 -6.93 -16.35 -27.76
C ASN A 811 -6.64 -17.59 -28.62
N PHE A 812 -5.58 -18.31 -28.27
CA PHE A 812 -5.07 -19.44 -29.04
C PHE A 812 -5.99 -20.66 -29.07
N LYS A 813 -6.90 -20.83 -28.10
CA LYS A 813 -7.68 -22.07 -27.91
C LYS A 813 -6.76 -23.31 -28.11
N GLU A 814 -7.15 -24.26 -28.97
CA GLU A 814 -6.33 -25.44 -29.30
C GLU A 814 -5.19 -25.17 -30.30
N SER A 815 -5.20 -24.04 -31.01
CA SER A 815 -4.19 -23.67 -32.01
C SER A 815 -2.86 -23.24 -31.38
N SER A 816 -1.77 -23.24 -32.15
CA SER A 816 -0.50 -22.58 -31.81
C SER A 816 -0.30 -21.26 -32.55
N VAL A 817 -1.21 -20.91 -33.47
CA VAL A 817 -1.16 -19.66 -34.25
C VAL A 817 -2.53 -18.99 -34.20
N PHE A 818 -2.52 -17.68 -33.94
CA PHE A 818 -3.68 -16.80 -33.99
C PHE A 818 -3.49 -15.77 -35.11
N ALA A 819 -4.35 -15.83 -36.12
CA ALA A 819 -4.35 -14.88 -37.23
C ALA A 819 -5.26 -13.69 -36.92
N ILE A 820 -4.73 -12.49 -37.07
CA ILE A 820 -5.45 -11.23 -36.83
C ILE A 820 -5.94 -10.71 -38.18
N ASP A 821 -7.17 -10.20 -38.24
CA ASP A 821 -7.65 -9.50 -39.43
C ASP A 821 -6.86 -8.19 -39.60
N PRO A 822 -6.07 -8.01 -40.67
CA PRO A 822 -5.28 -6.80 -40.87
C PRO A 822 -6.12 -5.52 -40.93
N SER A 823 -7.43 -5.62 -41.24
CA SER A 823 -8.33 -4.47 -41.28
C SER A 823 -8.68 -3.93 -39.89
N GLU A 824 -8.46 -4.71 -38.83
CA GLU A 824 -8.60 -4.27 -37.44
C GLU A 824 -7.40 -3.43 -36.97
N ILE A 825 -6.26 -3.49 -37.69
CA ILE A 825 -5.06 -2.71 -37.37
C ILE A 825 -5.09 -1.36 -38.09
N ARG A 826 -5.23 -0.29 -37.31
CA ARG A 826 -5.13 1.09 -37.78
C ARG A 826 -3.66 1.44 -38.01
N THR A 827 -3.28 1.75 -39.25
CA THR A 827 -1.90 2.17 -39.62
C THR A 827 -1.80 3.67 -39.88
N GLY A 828 -2.68 4.44 -39.23
CA GLY A 828 -2.70 5.89 -39.31
C GLY A 828 -1.47 6.53 -38.67
N ARG A 829 -1.32 7.84 -38.86
CA ARG A 829 -0.31 8.58 -38.12
C ARG A 829 -0.73 8.68 -36.65
N ASP A 830 0.22 8.44 -35.75
CA ASP A 830 0.06 8.46 -34.29
C ASP A 830 -1.01 7.45 -33.80
N SER A 831 -1.30 6.41 -34.58
CA SER A 831 -2.28 5.39 -34.19
C SER A 831 -1.65 4.30 -33.33
N ALA A 832 -2.30 3.98 -32.22
CA ALA A 832 -2.00 2.83 -31.39
C ALA A 832 -3.06 1.72 -31.59
N ASN A 833 -2.59 0.49 -31.70
CA ASN A 833 -3.43 -0.71 -31.68
C ASN A 833 -2.92 -1.61 -30.56
N MET A 834 -3.84 -2.08 -29.73
CA MET A 834 -3.52 -2.92 -28.59
C MET A 834 -4.01 -4.34 -28.88
N LEU A 835 -3.14 -5.31 -28.62
CA LEU A 835 -3.48 -6.73 -28.70
C LEU A 835 -3.31 -7.34 -27.32
N SER A 836 -4.31 -8.09 -26.89
CA SER A 836 -4.25 -8.90 -25.67
C SER A 836 -3.85 -10.32 -26.05
N VAL A 837 -2.79 -10.86 -25.46
CA VAL A 837 -2.32 -12.21 -25.74
C VAL A 837 -2.59 -13.09 -24.53
N ALA A 838 -3.68 -13.85 -24.58
CA ALA A 838 -4.00 -14.83 -23.55
C ALA A 838 -3.06 -16.04 -23.71
N ILE A 839 -2.19 -16.28 -22.72
CA ILE A 839 -1.21 -17.36 -22.83
C ILE A 839 -1.89 -18.73 -22.80
N LYS A 840 -1.45 -19.62 -23.68
CA LYS A 840 -1.84 -21.03 -23.70
C LYS A 840 -1.10 -21.82 -22.63
N GLU A 841 0.21 -21.62 -22.58
CA GLU A 841 1.14 -22.18 -21.61
C GLU A 841 2.33 -21.22 -21.47
N ARG A 842 3.17 -21.44 -20.45
CA ARG A 842 4.36 -20.61 -20.21
C ARG A 842 5.41 -20.89 -21.29
N GLY A 843 5.92 -19.86 -21.93
CA GLY A 843 6.88 -20.03 -23.01
C GLY A 843 7.08 -18.82 -23.90
N ASP A 844 7.61 -19.05 -25.10
CA ASP A 844 7.96 -18.00 -26.05
C ASP A 844 6.86 -17.79 -27.10
N TYR A 845 6.63 -16.54 -27.47
CA TYR A 845 5.64 -16.15 -28.47
C TYR A 845 6.29 -15.27 -29.55
N ARG A 846 5.72 -15.22 -30.75
CA ARG A 846 6.21 -14.42 -31.88
C ARG A 846 5.08 -13.67 -32.56
N LEU A 847 5.26 -12.37 -32.78
CA LEU A 847 4.45 -11.58 -33.71
C LEU A 847 5.12 -11.61 -35.09
N THR A 848 4.36 -11.99 -36.12
CA THR A 848 4.78 -11.96 -37.53
C THR A 848 3.84 -11.03 -38.30
N MET A 849 4.38 -10.07 -39.05
CA MET A 849 3.60 -9.16 -39.90
C MET A 849 4.18 -9.11 -41.32
N THR A 850 3.33 -9.22 -42.33
CA THR A 850 3.71 -8.98 -43.74
C THR A 850 3.32 -7.56 -44.12
N VAL A 851 4.31 -6.70 -44.36
CA VAL A 851 4.15 -5.24 -44.48
C VAL A 851 4.80 -4.66 -45.74
N ARG A 852 4.40 -3.46 -46.15
CA ARG A 852 5.06 -2.64 -47.18
C ARG A 852 4.76 -1.14 -47.00
N ALA A 853 5.51 -0.29 -47.69
CA ALA A 853 5.26 1.14 -47.81
C ALA A 853 4.32 1.48 -48.99
N LYS A 854 3.33 2.36 -48.76
CA LYS A 854 2.33 2.77 -49.76
C LYS A 854 2.48 4.24 -50.17
N ASN A 855 2.74 4.47 -51.45
CA ASN A 855 2.61 5.78 -52.12
C ASN A 855 3.36 6.96 -51.46
N LEU A 856 4.55 6.71 -50.93
CA LEU A 856 5.40 7.72 -50.29
C LEU A 856 6.69 7.98 -51.10
N SER A 857 7.31 9.15 -50.88
CA SER A 857 8.63 9.47 -51.45
C SER A 857 9.69 8.52 -50.91
N ALA A 858 10.72 8.19 -51.69
CA ALA A 858 11.81 7.29 -51.28
C ALA A 858 12.45 7.63 -49.91
N LEU A 859 12.53 8.93 -49.57
CA LEU A 859 13.10 9.40 -48.31
C LEU A 859 12.15 9.33 -47.10
N ALA A 860 10.90 8.89 -47.28
CA ALA A 860 9.95 8.77 -46.18
C ALA A 860 10.37 7.64 -45.24
N GLN A 861 10.21 7.85 -43.93
CA GLN A 861 10.41 6.84 -42.91
C GLN A 861 9.07 6.53 -42.24
N ILE A 862 8.76 5.26 -42.09
CA ILE A 862 7.48 4.76 -41.59
C ILE A 862 7.79 3.79 -40.44
N PRO A 863 7.97 4.33 -39.22
CA PRO A 863 8.30 3.51 -38.07
C PRO A 863 7.03 2.91 -37.42
N LEU A 864 7.11 1.62 -37.15
CA LEU A 864 6.23 0.85 -36.29
C LEU A 864 7.02 0.47 -35.05
N THR A 865 6.63 0.97 -33.89
CA THR A 865 7.20 0.53 -32.60
C THR A 865 6.28 -0.53 -32.00
N VAL A 866 6.87 -1.68 -31.69
CA VAL A 866 6.23 -2.81 -31.04
C VAL A 866 6.66 -2.84 -29.59
N PHE A 867 5.68 -2.73 -28.71
CA PHE A 867 5.86 -2.87 -27.27
C PHE A 867 5.36 -4.23 -26.83
N ARG A 868 5.98 -4.78 -25.78
CA ARG A 868 5.38 -5.78 -24.92
C ARG A 868 5.09 -5.07 -23.61
N ASP A 869 3.82 -5.05 -23.21
CA ASP A 869 3.40 -4.38 -21.99
C ASP A 869 3.86 -2.91 -22.03
N ARG A 870 4.64 -2.46 -21.05
CA ARG A 870 5.23 -1.10 -21.02
C ARG A 870 6.54 -0.96 -21.80
N ASP A 871 7.18 -2.06 -22.17
CA ASP A 871 8.55 -2.08 -22.66
C ASP A 871 8.62 -2.08 -24.19
N ILE A 872 9.49 -1.23 -24.75
CA ILE A 872 9.77 -1.25 -26.20
C ILE A 872 10.59 -2.52 -26.50
N VAL A 873 10.02 -3.41 -27.31
CA VAL A 873 10.72 -4.63 -27.75
C VAL A 873 11.50 -4.35 -29.03
N LYS A 874 10.85 -3.71 -30.02
CA LYS A 874 11.47 -3.46 -31.32
C LYS A 874 10.80 -2.32 -32.06
N THR A 875 11.60 -1.48 -32.73
CA THR A 875 11.09 -0.54 -33.74
C THR A 875 11.46 -1.06 -35.13
N ILE A 876 10.45 -1.24 -35.98
CA ILE A 876 10.57 -1.64 -37.37
C ILE A 876 10.34 -0.38 -38.21
N THR A 877 11.34 0.02 -39.00
CA THR A 877 11.22 1.21 -39.86
C THR A 877 11.25 0.79 -41.31
N LEU A 878 10.15 1.03 -42.04
CA LEU A 878 10.14 0.97 -43.49
C LEU A 878 10.55 2.32 -44.07
N THR A 879 11.19 2.29 -45.23
CA THR A 879 11.42 3.47 -46.08
C THR A 879 10.38 3.53 -47.19
N GLY A 880 10.22 4.69 -47.83
CA GLY A 880 9.35 4.81 -49.01
C GLY A 880 9.79 3.98 -50.24
N GLU A 881 10.96 3.35 -50.17
CA GLU A 881 11.47 2.39 -51.17
C GLU A 881 10.98 0.96 -50.93
N ASP A 882 10.52 0.62 -49.73
CA ASP A 882 10.06 -0.71 -49.32
C ASP A 882 8.65 -1.04 -49.84
N ARG A 883 8.49 -1.01 -51.17
CA ARG A 883 7.19 -1.15 -51.87
C ARG A 883 6.74 -2.59 -52.08
N GLU A 884 7.65 -3.54 -51.95
CA GLU A 884 7.37 -4.96 -52.02
C GLU A 884 6.97 -5.51 -50.65
N TRP A 885 6.10 -6.52 -50.63
CA TRP A 885 5.70 -7.18 -49.39
C TRP A 885 6.89 -7.90 -48.75
N GLN A 886 7.16 -7.58 -47.49
CA GLN A 886 8.20 -8.23 -46.69
C GLN A 886 7.64 -8.64 -45.34
N THR A 887 8.17 -9.73 -44.77
CA THR A 887 7.76 -10.21 -43.46
C THR A 887 8.74 -9.72 -42.40
N VAL A 888 8.19 -9.13 -41.34
CA VAL A 888 8.90 -8.71 -40.15
C VAL A 888 8.41 -9.53 -38.97
N SER A 889 9.32 -9.85 -38.05
CA SER A 889 9.00 -10.60 -36.83
C SER A 889 9.56 -9.94 -35.58
N VAL A 890 8.85 -10.14 -34.48
CA VAL A 890 9.20 -9.73 -33.12
C VAL A 890 8.99 -10.92 -32.19
N ASP A 891 10.04 -11.32 -31.49
CA ASP A 891 10.00 -12.43 -30.52
C ASP A 891 9.75 -11.90 -29.11
N PHE A 892 8.94 -12.62 -28.33
CA PHE A 892 8.63 -12.36 -26.94
C PHE A 892 9.01 -13.59 -26.11
N ALA A 893 10.14 -13.50 -25.41
CA ALA A 893 10.67 -14.60 -24.61
C ALA A 893 10.07 -14.63 -23.20
N ASP A 894 10.04 -15.81 -22.58
CA ASP A 894 9.70 -16.02 -21.16
C ASP A 894 8.35 -15.37 -20.75
N CYS A 895 7.29 -15.65 -21.51
CA CYS A 895 5.94 -15.18 -21.18
C CYS A 895 5.30 -16.12 -20.14
N PHE A 896 5.14 -15.62 -18.91
CA PHE A 896 4.64 -16.40 -17.76
C PHE A 896 3.18 -16.12 -17.39
N ALA A 897 2.60 -15.05 -17.92
CA ALA A 897 1.21 -14.64 -17.78
C ALA A 897 0.73 -14.01 -19.10
N SER A 898 -0.57 -13.76 -19.22
CA SER A 898 -1.13 -12.97 -20.33
C SER A 898 -0.43 -11.62 -20.41
N PHE A 899 -0.13 -11.17 -21.63
CA PHE A 899 0.64 -9.96 -21.89
C PHE A 899 0.03 -9.17 -23.05
N TYR A 900 0.47 -7.92 -23.21
CA TYR A 900 -0.10 -7.01 -24.20
C TYR A 900 0.93 -6.63 -25.25
N ILE A 901 0.49 -6.50 -26.50
CA ILE A 901 1.32 -5.97 -27.59
C ILE A 901 0.72 -4.64 -28.04
N LYS A 902 1.49 -3.55 -27.93
CA LYS A 902 1.12 -2.26 -28.53
C LYS A 902 1.83 -2.11 -29.87
N LEU A 903 1.07 -1.92 -30.93
CA LEU A 903 1.55 -1.53 -32.26
C LEU A 903 1.35 -0.03 -32.43
N TYR A 904 2.42 0.74 -32.30
CA TYR A 904 2.39 2.19 -32.45
C TYR A 904 2.95 2.62 -33.80
N PHE A 905 2.12 3.27 -34.61
CA PHE A 905 2.48 3.80 -35.92
C PHE A 905 2.70 5.31 -35.80
N ALA A 906 3.95 5.76 -35.75
CA ALA A 906 4.24 7.20 -35.61
C ALA A 906 4.00 7.99 -36.91
N GLN A 907 3.86 7.29 -38.04
CA GLN A 907 3.52 7.86 -39.34
C GLN A 907 2.59 6.93 -40.11
N ASN A 908 1.82 7.51 -41.02
CA ASN A 908 0.99 6.74 -41.94
C ASN A 908 1.83 6.14 -43.09
N GLY A 909 1.21 5.22 -43.84
CA GLY A 909 1.75 4.68 -45.07
C GLY A 909 2.29 3.25 -45.00
N MET A 910 2.23 2.59 -43.85
CA MET A 910 2.41 1.15 -43.76
C MET A 910 1.11 0.43 -44.14
N GLU A 911 1.19 -0.49 -45.10
CA GLU A 911 0.13 -1.46 -45.37
C GLU A 911 0.49 -2.81 -44.75
N ILE A 912 -0.51 -3.52 -44.22
CA ILE A 912 -0.38 -4.85 -43.64
C ILE A 912 -1.19 -5.82 -44.49
N LYS A 913 -0.58 -6.92 -44.89
CA LYS A 913 -1.23 -7.99 -45.65
C LYS A 913 -1.69 -9.13 -44.74
N ASP A 914 -0.82 -9.53 -43.82
CA ASP A 914 -1.02 -10.66 -42.92
C ASP A 914 -0.39 -10.30 -41.57
N VAL A 915 -1.01 -10.69 -40.47
CA VAL A 915 -0.48 -10.51 -39.11
C VAL A 915 -0.89 -11.70 -38.23
N ASN A 916 0.08 -12.30 -37.55
CA ASN A 916 -0.12 -13.48 -36.72
C ASN A 916 0.64 -13.36 -35.40
N VAL A 917 0.05 -13.91 -34.33
CA VAL A 917 0.78 -14.23 -33.10
C VAL A 917 0.90 -15.75 -33.01
N GLU A 918 2.09 -16.24 -32.71
CA GLU A 918 2.44 -17.66 -32.73
C GLU A 918 3.02 -18.05 -31.37
N PHE A 919 2.56 -19.16 -30.78
CA PHE A 919 3.23 -19.82 -29.68
C PHE A 919 4.38 -20.68 -30.22
N VAL A 920 5.61 -20.40 -29.77
CA VAL A 920 6.84 -20.92 -30.37
C VAL A 920 7.35 -22.15 -29.64
N CYS A 921 7.49 -22.09 -28.31
CA CYS A 921 7.96 -23.22 -27.49
C CYS A 921 7.49 -23.13 -26.03
N SER A 922 7.36 -24.30 -25.39
CA SER A 922 6.95 -24.45 -23.99
C SER A 922 8.14 -24.49 -23.04
N LYS A 923 8.08 -23.71 -21.96
CA LYS A 923 9.13 -23.72 -20.93
C LYS A 923 9.08 -24.96 -20.05
N GLU A 924 7.88 -25.49 -19.80
CA GLU A 924 7.73 -26.76 -19.07
C GLU A 924 8.34 -27.92 -19.87
N GLN A 925 8.11 -27.95 -21.18
CA GLN A 925 8.73 -28.95 -22.06
C GLN A 925 10.25 -28.78 -22.13
N GLU A 926 10.78 -27.55 -22.20
CA GLU A 926 12.23 -27.32 -22.16
C GLU A 926 12.87 -27.80 -20.86
N ILE A 927 12.24 -27.53 -19.72
CA ILE A 927 12.72 -28.02 -18.41
C ILE A 927 12.60 -29.53 -18.35
N HIS A 928 11.50 -30.11 -18.82
CA HIS A 928 11.31 -31.56 -18.85
C HIS A 928 12.35 -32.24 -19.76
N ASP A 929 12.59 -31.71 -20.95
CA ASP A 929 13.60 -32.21 -21.89
C ASP A 929 15.01 -32.02 -21.34
N MET A 930 15.30 -30.92 -20.64
CA MET A 930 16.57 -30.70 -19.96
C MET A 930 16.77 -31.69 -18.82
N LEU A 931 15.75 -31.91 -17.98
CA LEU A 931 15.78 -32.90 -16.90
C LEU A 931 15.87 -34.33 -17.43
N ALA A 932 15.21 -34.64 -18.55
CA ALA A 932 15.32 -35.92 -19.25
C ALA A 932 16.73 -36.13 -19.81
N ARG A 933 17.39 -35.08 -20.32
CA ARG A 933 18.80 -35.11 -20.73
C ARG A 933 19.78 -35.21 -19.55
N LEU A 934 19.38 -34.75 -18.36
CA LEU A 934 20.15 -34.86 -17.12
C LEU A 934 19.87 -36.18 -16.37
N GLY A 935 18.86 -36.95 -16.79
CA GLY A 935 18.46 -38.25 -16.23
C GLY A 935 19.06 -39.46 -16.94
N GLU A 936 19.99 -39.26 -17.88
CA GLU A 936 20.90 -40.29 -18.39
C GLU A 936 22.31 -40.07 -17.81
N ASP A 937 22.44 -40.19 -16.48
CA ASP A 937 23.66 -40.64 -15.76
C ASP A 937 23.36 -41.00 -14.29
#